data_AF-A0A9Q8SL40-F1
#
_entry.id   AF-A0A9Q8SL40-F1
#
_cell.length_a   1.000
_cell.length_b   1.000
_cell.length_c   1.000
_cell.angle_alpha   90.00
_cell.angle_beta   90.00
_cell.angle_gamma   90.00
#
_symmetry.space_group_name_H-M   'P 1'
#
loop_
_entity.id
_entity.type
_entity.pdbx_description
1 polymer ?
#
loop_
_entity_poly.entity_id
_entity_poly.type
_entity_poly.pdbx_seq_one_letter_code
_entity_poly.pdbx_strand_id
1 'polypeptide(L)'
;MVSNAQDFDHPIIGKVKGKASDGVIQFLGLKYATLQHWFDNAKLVQYDGSGLNATRHGPQAVSDPDGVKNEHMIIQKSLPIPEFPGLSGTECLNLNLTAPLEIGDLKQVPVLVFIHGGGFGTGSNWWPQYDTKRIVQHSNKLGKPIIAVNINYRLGIPGFLTSEELRKEGFKSNQGHHDQRMALEWVGKYVSGFGGNPQSVTVVGESAGGISAGRLLYSEKALASQLIILGGSPPSLAPLELGVAEQAYKGVVKALGAEDVSSSERIKILSRASPEELSSKIGRSLPFLPVLDEETVPFVPTFETASAGKLIPKTTSCKAIMVGYAPLDASIFGFMGLFQRKENIAASFTQIINTALSHHAGIAAQILQAYDINDTTNDDEAFIRVLQFASDIGFRATAESFANSFHGDSYLLEFAEPNPWEGPFRGYSTHVLDVAFLFQNYKEHLGEEQRKSVESFVTDIVDFVHGQAPWKRFQDAGGRVVYQDGTRAYKEAGASTARYDLLLELGEKIGLDTLLKVRNPVRISVTLFVLSYAIGITMAYTLESKSLGSTLCGVDLGTIAQFRGIPYGKIVSRFAKPEPLVALPQDINCTEFGPRCPQVKVDVGHLLRIPPEHRLPVEAEDEFRCLNLDVTVPKSQELLTAQRLPVLVWIHGGSQAVTFGSAASGVCDTRRIVEDSVNLSKPVIVVTVQYRLNIFAFGSESSSSNLALQDQSLALKWVTDHIPDFGGDPNDVSLAGESAGAVYCHAHIAAGIEVRRVILSSGSLYLSPPQPRTKASVLRQTLVNHLGTLGDFDLSTAPVEKLVKAIELAGIHSWFLQVDPTLVGWETAIGAAESVMIGDVRDEAILWREGIWKMEASEIAQAFSYAGEHQDTLKKLYNIHSDRASASKVGALDFMNDYKFLLPAENIARLFRAANKPAYRYLVDECNPWQPSNGAHHAVDLLFLFGGFDLSFAPGAQQTGKQMRKSVIEFLHAQEPWQLGSYAAFGPYGMFQELDSVGVKLRRRSEEAEFLHSVPSEILDKVFFALAAGRISLLN
;
A
#
# COMPACT_ATOMS: atom_id res chain seq x y z
N MET A 1 -7.78 25.21 -24.06
CA MET A 1 -7.38 26.61 -24.33
C MET A 1 -6.34 27.03 -23.29
N VAL A 2 -5.46 27.98 -23.60
CA VAL A 2 -4.41 28.42 -22.66
C VAL A 2 -5.03 29.30 -21.57
N SER A 3 -4.80 28.98 -20.31
CA SER A 3 -5.21 29.84 -19.19
C SER A 3 -4.26 31.04 -19.11
N ASN A 4 -4.80 32.26 -19.17
CA ASN A 4 -3.99 33.47 -19.10
C ASN A 4 -4.01 34.01 -17.66
N ALA A 5 -2.85 34.45 -17.18
CA ALA A 5 -2.75 35.12 -15.89
C ALA A 5 -3.29 36.56 -16.02
N GLN A 6 -4.25 36.93 -15.18
CA GLN A 6 -4.94 38.22 -15.22
C GLN A 6 -4.89 38.87 -13.83
N ASP A 7 -4.59 40.17 -13.80
CA ASP A 7 -4.63 40.96 -12.57
C ASP A 7 -6.08 41.38 -12.28
N PHE A 8 -6.48 41.30 -11.00
CA PHE A 8 -7.79 41.68 -10.50
C PHE A 8 -7.61 42.63 -9.30
N ASP A 9 -8.23 43.81 -9.35
CA ASP A 9 -8.06 44.85 -8.33
C ASP A 9 -9.02 44.61 -7.15
N HIS A 10 -8.50 44.08 -6.03
CA HIS A 10 -9.27 43.87 -4.81
C HIS A 10 -9.04 45.02 -3.81
N PRO A 11 -10.10 45.66 -3.25
CA PRO A 11 -9.98 46.89 -2.45
C PRO A 11 -9.11 46.77 -1.18
N ILE A 12 -9.09 45.60 -0.52
CA ILE A 12 -8.26 45.35 0.68
C ILE A 12 -6.94 44.60 0.37
N ILE A 13 -6.96 43.56 -0.47
CA ILE A 13 -5.77 42.74 -0.78
C ILE A 13 -4.80 43.47 -1.72
N GLY A 14 -5.28 44.41 -2.56
CA GLY A 14 -4.52 45.01 -3.65
C GLY A 14 -4.67 44.21 -4.94
N LYS A 15 -3.63 44.20 -5.78
CA LYS A 15 -3.65 43.45 -7.05
C LYS A 15 -3.53 41.94 -6.82
N VAL A 16 -4.59 41.21 -7.13
CA VAL A 16 -4.62 39.74 -7.03
C VAL A 16 -4.48 39.14 -8.42
N LYS A 17 -3.41 38.38 -8.67
CA LYS A 17 -3.21 37.72 -9.97
C LYS A 17 -3.89 36.34 -9.98
N GLY A 18 -4.91 36.18 -10.82
CA GLY A 18 -5.66 34.93 -11.01
C GLY A 18 -5.41 34.29 -12.38
N LYS A 19 -6.03 33.13 -12.61
CA LYS A 19 -6.07 32.40 -13.89
C LYS A 19 -7.43 32.58 -14.55
N ALA A 20 -7.50 33.35 -15.63
CA ALA A 20 -8.70 33.52 -16.43
C ALA A 20 -8.79 32.42 -17.51
N SER A 21 -9.96 31.79 -17.63
CA SER A 21 -10.28 30.87 -18.73
C SER A 21 -11.78 30.63 -18.84
N ASP A 22 -12.30 30.50 -20.07
CA ASP A 22 -13.63 29.97 -20.36
C ASP A 22 -14.77 30.66 -19.55
N GLY A 23 -14.77 31.99 -19.49
CA GLY A 23 -15.81 32.80 -18.84
C GLY A 23 -15.70 32.92 -17.31
N VAL A 24 -14.65 32.38 -16.69
CA VAL A 24 -14.38 32.49 -15.25
C VAL A 24 -12.92 32.87 -14.95
N ILE A 25 -12.66 33.31 -13.72
CA ILE A 25 -11.34 33.53 -13.16
C ILE A 25 -11.17 32.74 -11.86
N GLN A 26 -10.02 32.08 -11.70
CA GLN A 26 -9.68 31.29 -10.53
C GLN A 26 -8.50 31.91 -9.78
N PHE A 27 -8.64 32.02 -8.46
CA PHE A 27 -7.60 32.46 -7.53
C PHE A 27 -7.28 31.28 -6.60
N LEU A 28 -6.08 30.73 -6.76
CA LEU A 28 -5.63 29.51 -6.11
C LEU A 28 -4.68 29.83 -4.95
N GLY A 29 -4.74 29.05 -3.87
CA GLY A 29 -3.80 29.14 -2.75
C GLY A 29 -3.89 30.42 -1.90
N LEU A 30 -5.05 31.06 -1.84
CA LEU A 30 -5.28 32.23 -0.97
C LEU A 30 -5.21 31.81 0.50
N LYS A 31 -4.19 32.24 1.26
CA LYS A 31 -4.13 31.99 2.71
C LYS A 31 -5.28 32.71 3.43
N TYR A 32 -6.06 31.98 4.22
CA TYR A 32 -7.09 32.58 5.07
C TYR A 32 -6.64 32.78 6.52
N ALA A 33 -5.70 31.96 6.99
CA ALA A 33 -5.17 32.05 8.35
C ALA A 33 -3.66 31.77 8.41
N THR A 34 -3.07 32.09 9.56
CA THR A 34 -1.65 31.88 9.90
C THR A 34 -1.54 31.03 11.17
N LEU A 35 -0.49 30.21 11.21
CA LEU A 35 -0.06 29.38 12.33
C LEU A 35 1.42 29.63 12.57
N GLN A 36 1.86 29.74 13.83
CA GLN A 36 3.29 29.76 14.16
C GLN A 36 3.78 28.33 14.37
N HIS A 37 2.97 27.51 15.06
CA HIS A 37 3.10 26.06 15.18
C HIS A 37 1.80 25.39 14.70
N TRP A 38 1.92 24.16 14.21
CA TRP A 38 0.85 23.45 13.50
C TRP A 38 -0.39 23.12 14.36
N PHE A 39 -0.28 23.14 15.69
CA PHE A 39 -1.38 22.94 16.65
C PHE A 39 -1.90 24.24 17.28
N ASP A 40 -1.41 25.40 16.86
CA ASP A 40 -1.86 26.70 17.37
C ASP A 40 -3.34 26.95 17.06
N ASN A 41 -3.95 27.82 17.86
CA ASN A 41 -5.21 28.45 17.49
C ASN A 41 -4.97 29.37 16.27
N ALA A 42 -5.64 29.08 15.15
CA ALA A 42 -5.45 29.82 13.89
C ALA A 42 -5.76 31.32 14.05
N LYS A 43 -4.99 32.17 13.35
CA LYS A 43 -5.20 33.63 13.33
C LYS A 43 -5.53 34.11 11.92
N LEU A 44 -6.63 34.85 11.77
CA LEU A 44 -7.11 35.39 10.49
C LEU A 44 -6.02 36.24 9.80
N VAL A 45 -5.74 35.95 8.53
CA VAL A 45 -4.79 36.73 7.72
C VAL A 45 -5.25 38.18 7.61
N GLN A 46 -4.30 39.10 7.79
CA GLN A 46 -4.44 40.51 7.45
C GLN A 46 -3.63 40.77 6.18
N TYR A 47 -4.25 41.36 5.16
CA TYR A 47 -3.55 41.84 3.97
C TYR A 47 -3.26 43.34 4.13
N ASP A 48 -2.14 43.78 3.57
CA ASP A 48 -1.60 45.14 3.65
C ASP A 48 -1.85 45.99 2.39
N GLY A 49 -2.52 45.41 1.38
CA GLY A 49 -2.78 46.04 0.09
C GLY A 49 -1.65 45.88 -0.94
N SER A 50 -0.58 45.12 -0.65
CA SER A 50 0.55 44.92 -1.59
C SER A 50 0.19 44.13 -2.86
N GLY A 51 -0.94 43.44 -2.86
CA GLY A 51 -1.29 42.44 -3.87
C GLY A 51 -0.61 41.08 -3.61
N LEU A 52 -1.04 40.06 -4.36
CA LEU A 52 -0.51 38.70 -4.29
C LEU A 52 -0.70 37.92 -5.60
N ASN A 53 0.03 36.81 -5.76
CA ASN A 53 -0.09 35.92 -6.92
C ASN A 53 -0.82 34.62 -6.54
N ALA A 54 -2.06 34.47 -7.01
CA ALA A 54 -2.95 33.33 -6.76
C ALA A 54 -3.11 32.45 -8.01
N THR A 55 -2.03 32.18 -8.74
CA THR A 55 -2.05 31.33 -9.95
C THR A 55 -1.69 29.85 -9.68
N ARG A 56 -1.37 29.47 -8.44
CA ARG A 56 -0.99 28.10 -8.04
C ARG A 56 -1.70 27.69 -6.75
N HIS A 57 -2.04 26.41 -6.61
CA HIS A 57 -2.58 25.89 -5.36
C HIS A 57 -1.59 26.07 -4.21
N GLY A 58 -2.11 26.30 -3.01
CA GLY A 58 -1.32 26.24 -1.78
C GLY A 58 -1.12 24.79 -1.32
N PRO A 59 -0.21 24.53 -0.37
CA PRO A 59 0.05 23.18 0.12
C PRO A 59 -1.19 22.58 0.78
N GLN A 60 -1.30 21.26 0.68
CA GLN A 60 -2.31 20.43 1.35
C GLN A 60 -1.99 20.32 2.85
N ALA A 61 -3.02 20.17 3.70
CA ALA A 61 -2.84 19.86 5.12
C ALA A 61 -2.22 18.47 5.30
N VAL A 62 -1.43 18.25 6.35
CA VAL A 62 -0.71 16.98 6.54
C VAL A 62 -1.67 15.80 6.60
N SER A 63 -1.65 15.01 5.52
CA SER A 63 -2.47 13.85 5.25
C SER A 63 -1.83 13.05 4.10
N ASP A 64 -2.45 11.96 3.66
CA ASP A 64 -1.94 11.11 2.58
C ASP A 64 -1.76 11.87 1.25
N PRO A 65 -0.54 11.97 0.68
CA PRO A 65 -0.32 12.53 -0.65
C PRO A 65 -1.08 11.80 -1.76
N ASP A 66 -1.28 10.48 -1.63
CA ASP A 66 -2.02 9.66 -2.58
C ASP A 66 -3.55 9.66 -2.29
N GLY A 67 -4.02 10.45 -1.31
CA GLY A 67 -5.44 10.57 -0.93
C GLY A 67 -6.39 10.89 -2.09
N VAL A 68 -5.95 11.70 -3.05
CA VAL A 68 -6.72 12.00 -4.28
C VAL A 68 -7.01 10.74 -5.11
N LYS A 69 -6.08 9.80 -5.17
CA LYS A 69 -6.25 8.51 -5.87
C LYS A 69 -7.17 7.59 -5.09
N ASN A 70 -7.08 7.61 -3.76
CA ASN A 70 -7.97 6.83 -2.90
C ASN A 70 -9.44 7.25 -3.09
N GLU A 71 -9.72 8.54 -3.21
CA GLU A 71 -11.07 9.00 -3.55
C GLU A 71 -11.48 8.67 -4.99
N HIS A 72 -10.56 8.75 -5.97
CA HIS A 72 -10.82 8.26 -7.34
C HIS A 72 -11.16 6.76 -7.40
N MET A 73 -10.58 5.94 -6.52
CA MET A 73 -10.96 4.53 -6.37
C MET A 73 -12.36 4.36 -5.77
N ILE A 74 -12.73 5.16 -4.76
CA ILE A 74 -14.09 5.17 -4.18
C ILE A 74 -15.14 5.58 -5.23
N ILE A 75 -14.82 6.59 -6.04
CA ILE A 75 -15.63 7.06 -7.18
C ILE A 75 -15.66 6.02 -8.32
N GLN A 76 -14.69 5.10 -8.38
CA GLN A 76 -14.42 4.17 -9.48
C GLN A 76 -14.01 4.84 -10.81
N LYS A 77 -13.56 6.09 -10.75
CA LYS A 77 -13.09 6.85 -11.93
C LYS A 77 -12.07 7.93 -11.56
N SER A 78 -10.90 7.81 -12.17
CA SER A 78 -9.85 8.83 -12.07
C SER A 78 -10.05 9.98 -13.04
N LEU A 79 -9.77 11.19 -12.56
CA LEU A 79 -9.52 12.38 -13.38
C LEU A 79 -8.01 12.63 -13.50
N PRO A 80 -7.55 13.39 -14.52
CA PRO A 80 -6.16 13.85 -14.57
C PRO A 80 -5.78 14.63 -13.31
N ILE A 81 -4.77 14.15 -12.59
CA ILE A 81 -4.27 14.76 -11.35
C ILE A 81 -3.24 15.85 -11.72
N PRO A 82 -3.42 17.12 -11.31
CA PRO A 82 -2.45 18.19 -11.56
C PRO A 82 -1.19 18.05 -10.68
N GLU A 83 -0.21 18.93 -10.90
CA GLU A 83 1.02 18.98 -10.09
C GLU A 83 0.72 19.12 -8.59
N PHE A 84 1.30 18.25 -7.77
CA PHE A 84 1.08 18.22 -6.33
C PHE A 84 1.66 19.46 -5.64
N PRO A 85 0.87 20.27 -4.90
CA PRO A 85 1.34 21.52 -4.31
C PRO A 85 2.19 21.34 -3.03
N GLY A 86 2.48 20.10 -2.62
CA GLY A 86 3.20 19.78 -1.39
C GLY A 86 2.31 19.71 -0.14
N LEU A 87 2.91 19.34 0.99
CA LEU A 87 2.29 19.31 2.31
C LEU A 87 2.85 20.44 3.19
N SER A 88 2.07 20.91 4.16
CA SER A 88 2.60 21.74 5.26
C SER A 88 1.69 21.75 6.49
N GLY A 89 2.28 21.51 7.67
CA GLY A 89 1.61 21.71 8.96
C GLY A 89 1.18 23.15 9.29
N THR A 90 1.80 24.18 8.70
CA THR A 90 1.57 25.60 9.05
C THR A 90 1.04 26.45 7.88
N GLU A 91 1.35 26.09 6.63
CA GLU A 91 1.00 26.86 5.43
C GLU A 91 -0.28 26.34 4.73
N CYS A 92 -0.88 25.26 5.23
CA CYS A 92 -2.04 24.60 4.62
C CYS A 92 -3.37 25.35 4.77
N LEU A 93 -3.46 26.39 5.60
CA LEU A 93 -4.68 27.17 5.83
C LEU A 93 -4.97 28.13 4.65
N ASN A 94 -5.26 27.54 3.49
CA ASN A 94 -5.53 28.21 2.24
C ASN A 94 -6.83 27.72 1.57
N LEU A 95 -7.34 28.54 0.63
CA LEU A 95 -8.54 28.28 -0.15
C LEU A 95 -8.30 28.62 -1.64
N ASN A 96 -9.12 28.03 -2.51
CA ASN A 96 -9.24 28.46 -3.90
C ASN A 96 -10.62 29.08 -4.13
N LEU A 97 -10.69 30.14 -4.93
CA LEU A 97 -11.91 30.89 -5.26
C LEU A 97 -12.08 30.96 -6.77
N THR A 98 -13.24 30.56 -7.27
CA THR A 98 -13.66 30.73 -8.67
C THR A 98 -14.77 31.78 -8.73
N ALA A 99 -14.62 32.78 -9.61
CA ALA A 99 -15.60 33.82 -9.88
C ALA A 99 -15.92 33.92 -11.39
N PRO A 100 -17.12 34.41 -11.77
CA PRO A 100 -17.40 34.87 -13.14
C PRO A 100 -16.35 35.89 -13.62
N LEU A 101 -15.97 35.84 -14.90
CA LEU A 101 -14.95 36.76 -15.42
C LEU A 101 -15.44 38.22 -15.47
N GLU A 102 -16.73 38.42 -15.74
CA GLU A 102 -17.40 39.72 -15.82
C GLU A 102 -17.86 40.25 -14.44
N ILE A 103 -17.31 39.73 -13.33
CA ILE A 103 -17.74 40.10 -11.98
C ILE A 103 -17.48 41.56 -11.60
N GLY A 104 -16.73 42.33 -12.39
CA GLY A 104 -16.64 43.79 -12.22
C GLY A 104 -17.99 44.50 -12.34
N ASP A 105 -18.90 43.97 -13.15
CA ASP A 105 -20.25 44.51 -13.36
C ASP A 105 -21.30 43.89 -12.41
N LEU A 106 -20.97 42.76 -11.78
CA LEU A 106 -21.85 42.02 -10.87
C LEU A 106 -21.50 42.31 -9.40
N LYS A 107 -22.45 42.85 -8.64
CA LYS A 107 -22.28 43.12 -7.20
C LYS A 107 -23.22 42.26 -6.37
N GLN A 108 -22.74 41.82 -5.22
CA GLN A 108 -23.48 41.00 -4.26
C GLN A 108 -23.86 39.60 -4.80
N VAL A 109 -22.93 38.95 -5.49
CA VAL A 109 -23.10 37.58 -6.01
C VAL A 109 -23.10 36.55 -4.86
N PRO A 110 -24.06 35.60 -4.78
CA PRO A 110 -24.07 34.56 -3.76
C PRO A 110 -22.78 33.70 -3.77
N VAL A 111 -22.39 33.23 -2.58
CA VAL A 111 -21.12 32.51 -2.37
C VAL A 111 -21.38 31.09 -1.90
N LEU A 112 -20.97 30.11 -2.71
CA LEU A 112 -20.87 28.71 -2.31
C LEU A 112 -19.50 28.46 -1.67
N VAL A 113 -19.45 27.84 -0.49
CA VAL A 113 -18.20 27.43 0.17
C VAL A 113 -18.22 25.92 0.40
N PHE A 114 -17.29 25.19 -0.20
CA PHE A 114 -17.19 23.73 -0.08
C PHE A 114 -16.19 23.31 0.99
N ILE A 115 -16.65 22.43 1.90
CA ILE A 115 -15.83 21.72 2.88
C ILE A 115 -15.75 20.25 2.46
N HIS A 116 -14.54 19.80 2.11
CA HIS A 116 -14.33 18.42 1.66
C HIS A 116 -14.53 17.38 2.78
N GLY A 117 -14.87 16.16 2.36
CA GLY A 117 -14.97 14.97 3.20
C GLY A 117 -13.60 14.41 3.59
N GLY A 118 -13.48 13.07 3.58
CA GLY A 118 -12.24 12.37 3.91
C GLY A 118 -12.06 11.99 5.39
N GLY A 119 -13.16 11.82 6.13
CA GLY A 119 -13.15 11.21 7.47
C GLY A 119 -12.33 11.95 8.54
N PHE A 120 -12.08 13.26 8.34
CA PHE A 120 -11.17 14.09 9.15
C PHE A 120 -9.67 13.73 9.07
N GLY A 121 -9.28 12.76 8.22
CA GLY A 121 -7.89 12.30 8.05
C GLY A 121 -7.29 12.51 6.65
N THR A 122 -8.10 12.78 5.64
CA THR A 122 -7.67 13.06 4.25
C THR A 122 -8.58 14.10 3.59
N GLY A 123 -8.26 14.52 2.37
CA GLY A 123 -8.98 15.55 1.60
C GLY A 123 -8.15 16.80 1.34
N SER A 124 -8.40 17.49 0.22
CA SER A 124 -7.80 18.80 -0.06
C SER A 124 -8.52 19.60 -1.16
N ASN A 125 -8.41 20.92 -1.09
CA ASN A 125 -9.02 21.89 -1.99
C ASN A 125 -8.50 21.87 -3.45
N TRP A 126 -7.37 21.22 -3.72
CA TRP A 126 -6.74 21.16 -5.06
C TRP A 126 -7.15 19.92 -5.86
N TRP A 127 -7.87 18.97 -5.27
CA TRP A 127 -8.23 17.72 -5.93
C TRP A 127 -9.14 17.98 -7.15
N PRO A 128 -8.88 17.36 -8.32
CA PRO A 128 -9.52 17.72 -9.58
C PRO A 128 -11.03 17.49 -9.62
N GLN A 129 -11.56 16.55 -8.83
CA GLN A 129 -12.98 16.33 -8.66
C GLN A 129 -13.69 17.50 -7.97
N TYR A 130 -12.99 18.28 -7.15
CA TYR A 130 -13.51 19.44 -6.42
C TYR A 130 -13.22 20.79 -7.11
N ASP A 131 -12.72 20.80 -8.36
CA ASP A 131 -12.51 22.06 -9.11
C ASP A 131 -13.86 22.76 -9.33
N THR A 132 -14.02 23.95 -8.76
CA THR A 132 -15.27 24.71 -8.81
C THR A 132 -15.48 25.47 -10.13
N LYS A 133 -14.54 25.39 -11.08
CA LYS A 133 -14.63 26.01 -12.41
C LYS A 133 -15.97 25.75 -13.09
N ARG A 134 -16.37 24.48 -13.22
CA ARG A 134 -17.51 24.10 -14.06
C ARG A 134 -18.87 24.38 -13.42
N ILE A 135 -18.99 24.33 -12.09
CA ILE A 135 -20.24 24.76 -11.41
C ILE A 135 -20.48 26.27 -11.55
N VAL A 136 -19.43 27.10 -11.48
CA VAL A 136 -19.56 28.54 -11.75
C VAL A 136 -19.94 28.78 -13.22
N GLN A 137 -19.33 28.08 -14.18
CA GLN A 137 -19.73 28.13 -15.58
C GLN A 137 -21.19 27.71 -15.82
N HIS A 138 -21.69 26.71 -15.09
CA HIS A 138 -23.10 26.30 -15.15
C HIS A 138 -24.01 27.40 -14.60
N SER A 139 -23.67 27.98 -13.45
CA SER A 139 -24.40 29.09 -12.82
C SER A 139 -24.51 30.31 -13.75
N ASN A 140 -23.44 30.63 -14.49
CA ASN A 140 -23.42 31.72 -15.48
C ASN A 140 -24.38 31.44 -16.65
N LYS A 141 -24.42 30.20 -17.14
CA LYS A 141 -25.35 29.78 -18.22
C LYS A 141 -26.81 29.83 -17.79
N LEU A 142 -27.09 29.61 -16.51
CA LEU A 142 -28.44 29.74 -15.92
C LEU A 142 -28.86 31.21 -15.71
N GLY A 143 -27.97 32.19 -15.93
CA GLY A 143 -28.21 33.59 -15.56
C GLY A 143 -28.26 33.83 -14.04
N LYS A 144 -27.78 32.85 -13.25
CA LYS A 144 -27.75 32.86 -11.78
C LYS A 144 -26.30 32.70 -11.30
N PRO A 145 -25.39 33.67 -11.59
CA PRO A 145 -23.98 33.55 -11.27
C PRO A 145 -23.74 33.30 -9.77
N ILE A 146 -22.74 32.50 -9.44
CA ILE A 146 -22.24 32.29 -8.07
C ILE A 146 -20.73 32.48 -8.01
N ILE A 147 -20.19 32.83 -6.84
CA ILE A 147 -18.78 32.61 -6.50
C ILE A 147 -18.68 31.26 -5.81
N ALA A 148 -17.67 30.46 -6.13
CA ALA A 148 -17.45 29.16 -5.48
C ALA A 148 -16.04 29.06 -4.88
N VAL A 149 -16.00 28.82 -3.57
CA VAL A 149 -14.79 28.68 -2.76
C VAL A 149 -14.64 27.23 -2.32
N ASN A 150 -13.43 26.66 -2.34
CA ASN A 150 -13.11 25.40 -1.67
C ASN A 150 -11.93 25.60 -0.70
N ILE A 151 -11.98 24.98 0.48
CA ILE A 151 -11.04 25.26 1.58
C ILE A 151 -10.23 24.02 1.96
N ASN A 152 -8.96 24.21 2.33
CA ASN A 152 -8.23 23.26 3.16
C ASN A 152 -8.53 23.57 4.64
N TYR A 153 -8.47 22.56 5.50
CA TYR A 153 -8.49 22.71 6.96
C TYR A 153 -7.54 21.66 7.56
N ARG A 154 -7.08 21.82 8.82
CA ARG A 154 -6.22 20.81 9.44
C ARG A 154 -6.96 19.49 9.65
N LEU A 155 -6.27 18.41 9.31
CA LEU A 155 -6.73 17.02 9.40
C LEU A 155 -5.88 16.25 10.41
N GLY A 156 -6.32 15.05 10.81
CA GLY A 156 -5.53 14.11 11.61
C GLY A 156 -4.93 14.74 12.87
N ILE A 157 -3.62 14.49 13.09
CA ILE A 157 -2.87 15.03 14.23
C ILE A 157 -2.99 16.57 14.31
N PRO A 158 -2.67 17.37 13.27
CA PRO A 158 -2.90 18.82 13.32
C PRO A 158 -4.32 19.29 13.58
N GLY A 159 -5.33 18.54 13.11
CA GLY A 159 -6.73 18.97 13.17
C GLY A 159 -7.42 18.65 14.50
N PHE A 160 -7.05 17.55 15.14
CA PHE A 160 -7.85 16.94 16.21
C PHE A 160 -7.04 16.37 17.38
N LEU A 161 -5.71 16.58 17.44
CA LEU A 161 -4.93 16.32 18.65
C LEU A 161 -5.41 17.22 19.80
N THR A 162 -5.74 16.63 20.94
CA THR A 162 -6.11 17.39 22.14
C THR A 162 -5.84 16.56 23.41
N SER A 163 -5.56 17.24 24.50
CA SER A 163 -5.40 16.67 25.84
C SER A 163 -5.75 17.67 26.92
N GLU A 164 -5.91 17.21 28.16
CA GLU A 164 -6.15 18.10 29.30
C GLU A 164 -4.99 19.09 29.47
N GLU A 165 -3.77 18.66 29.17
CA GLU A 165 -2.56 19.48 29.15
C GLU A 165 -2.64 20.61 28.11
N LEU A 166 -2.94 20.26 26.85
CA LEU A 166 -3.08 21.25 25.77
C LEU A 166 -4.22 22.25 26.04
N ARG A 167 -5.36 21.77 26.56
CA ARG A 167 -6.51 22.63 26.86
C ARG A 167 -6.22 23.62 27.99
N LYS A 168 -5.49 23.21 29.05
CA LYS A 168 -5.08 24.10 30.15
C LYS A 168 -4.15 25.23 29.71
N GLU A 169 -3.31 24.96 28.71
CA GLU A 169 -2.37 25.93 28.14
C GLU A 169 -3.00 26.78 27.02
N GLY A 170 -4.32 26.66 26.80
CA GLY A 170 -5.10 27.52 25.91
C GLY A 170 -5.21 27.06 24.47
N PHE A 171 -4.71 25.87 24.11
CA PHE A 171 -4.92 25.28 22.79
C PHE A 171 -6.34 24.68 22.71
N LYS A 172 -7.10 25.08 21.69
CA LYS A 172 -8.45 24.58 21.48
C LYS A 172 -8.44 23.12 20.99
N SER A 173 -9.45 22.36 21.41
CA SER A 173 -9.83 21.12 20.73
C SER A 173 -10.34 21.42 19.33
N ASN A 174 -10.50 20.37 18.49
CA ASN A 174 -11.21 20.49 17.21
C ASN A 174 -10.69 21.61 16.28
N GLN A 175 -9.37 21.81 16.25
CA GLN A 175 -8.70 22.84 15.44
C GLN A 175 -9.16 22.83 13.97
N GLY A 176 -9.39 21.66 13.37
CA GLY A 176 -9.93 21.55 12.01
C GLY A 176 -11.32 22.20 11.83
N HIS A 177 -12.18 22.20 12.86
CA HIS A 177 -13.45 22.94 12.84
C HIS A 177 -13.25 24.45 13.06
N HIS A 178 -12.29 24.85 13.89
CA HIS A 178 -11.94 26.26 14.03
C HIS A 178 -11.34 26.84 12.74
N ASP A 179 -10.55 26.07 11.99
CA ASP A 179 -10.02 26.43 10.68
C ASP A 179 -11.15 26.66 9.65
N GLN A 180 -12.13 25.76 9.61
CA GLN A 180 -13.33 25.91 8.76
C GLN A 180 -14.09 27.20 9.09
N ARG A 181 -14.29 27.51 10.39
CA ARG A 181 -14.92 28.77 10.83
C ARG A 181 -14.06 29.99 10.47
N MET A 182 -12.73 29.89 10.60
CA MET A 182 -11.78 30.95 10.23
C MET A 182 -11.79 31.25 8.72
N ALA A 183 -11.96 30.23 7.88
CA ALA A 183 -12.14 30.39 6.44
C ALA A 183 -13.47 31.11 6.12
N LEU A 184 -14.55 30.85 6.87
CA LEU A 184 -15.81 31.58 6.74
C LEU A 184 -15.72 33.02 7.25
N GLU A 185 -14.96 33.29 8.32
CA GLU A 185 -14.64 34.66 8.76
C GLU A 185 -13.81 35.41 7.71
N TRP A 186 -12.90 34.73 7.00
CA TRP A 186 -12.20 35.28 5.85
C TRP A 186 -13.15 35.60 4.69
N VAL A 187 -14.06 34.68 4.34
CA VAL A 187 -15.09 34.92 3.32
C VAL A 187 -15.93 36.14 3.70
N GLY A 188 -16.43 36.20 4.93
CA GLY A 188 -17.20 37.34 5.45
C GLY A 188 -16.47 38.69 5.37
N LYS A 189 -15.14 38.69 5.51
CA LYS A 189 -14.31 39.90 5.47
C LYS A 189 -13.85 40.31 4.07
N TYR A 190 -13.54 39.36 3.19
CA TYR A 190 -12.83 39.64 1.93
C TYR A 190 -13.61 39.28 0.65
N VAL A 191 -14.62 38.40 0.69
CA VAL A 191 -15.29 37.93 -0.55
C VAL A 191 -15.99 39.05 -1.33
N SER A 192 -16.38 40.13 -0.65
CA SER A 192 -16.98 41.32 -1.27
C SER A 192 -16.03 42.06 -2.21
N GLY A 193 -14.72 41.97 -1.98
CA GLY A 193 -13.72 42.49 -2.91
C GLY A 193 -13.61 41.68 -4.19
N PHE A 194 -14.06 40.42 -4.19
CA PHE A 194 -14.24 39.58 -5.38
C PHE A 194 -15.66 39.65 -5.97
N GLY A 195 -16.51 40.60 -5.51
CA GLY A 195 -17.89 40.81 -5.94
C GLY A 195 -18.95 39.97 -5.20
N GLY A 196 -18.52 39.13 -4.26
CA GLY A 196 -19.41 38.24 -3.50
C GLY A 196 -20.24 38.94 -2.43
N ASN A 197 -21.33 38.30 -2.01
CA ASN A 197 -22.18 38.76 -0.93
C ASN A 197 -21.86 38.00 0.37
N PRO A 198 -21.17 38.62 1.35
CA PRO A 198 -20.87 37.97 2.63
C PRO A 198 -22.10 37.71 3.51
N GLN A 199 -23.28 38.21 3.16
CA GLN A 199 -24.56 37.89 3.80
C GLN A 199 -25.34 36.77 3.08
N SER A 200 -24.83 36.26 1.95
CA SER A 200 -25.44 35.18 1.15
C SER A 200 -24.42 34.06 0.92
N VAL A 201 -24.01 33.43 2.01
CA VAL A 201 -23.01 32.36 2.05
C VAL A 201 -23.70 31.01 2.31
N THR A 202 -23.57 30.10 1.34
CA THR A 202 -24.09 28.74 1.39
C THR A 202 -22.95 27.76 1.53
N VAL A 203 -22.86 27.04 2.66
CA VAL A 203 -21.81 26.05 2.88
C VAL A 203 -22.28 24.68 2.42
N VAL A 204 -21.49 24.04 1.56
CA VAL A 204 -21.72 22.67 1.08
C VAL A 204 -20.67 21.76 1.70
N GLY A 205 -21.10 20.62 2.23
CA GLY A 205 -20.20 19.64 2.82
C GLY A 205 -20.58 18.20 2.46
N GLU A 206 -19.56 17.37 2.24
CA GLU A 206 -19.68 15.94 1.92
C GLU A 206 -19.11 15.10 3.06
N SER A 207 -19.77 14.01 3.48
CA SER A 207 -19.28 13.08 4.51
C SER A 207 -18.85 13.80 5.81
N ALA A 208 -17.56 13.76 6.17
CA ALA A 208 -16.99 14.52 7.27
C ALA A 208 -17.12 16.05 7.12
N GLY A 209 -17.10 16.55 5.88
CA GLY A 209 -17.43 17.93 5.52
C GLY A 209 -18.92 18.23 5.70
N GLY A 210 -19.82 17.27 5.44
CA GLY A 210 -21.26 17.41 5.70
C GLY A 210 -21.56 17.53 7.20
N ILE A 211 -20.93 16.67 8.01
CA ILE A 211 -20.93 16.76 9.48
C ILE A 211 -20.39 18.12 9.94
N SER A 212 -19.31 18.59 9.31
CA SER A 212 -18.71 19.90 9.58
C SER A 212 -19.67 21.05 9.27
N ALA A 213 -20.33 21.03 8.12
CA ALA A 213 -21.32 22.02 7.71
C ALA A 213 -22.50 22.06 8.71
N GLY A 214 -23.03 20.89 9.11
CA GLY A 214 -24.06 20.80 10.15
C GLY A 214 -23.65 21.40 11.50
N ARG A 215 -22.37 21.23 11.91
CA ARG A 215 -21.81 21.80 13.15
C ARG A 215 -21.61 23.32 13.12
N LEU A 216 -21.76 23.97 11.96
CA LEU A 216 -21.82 25.44 11.90
C LEU A 216 -23.10 25.99 12.55
N LEU A 217 -24.17 25.20 12.65
CA LEU A 217 -25.40 25.59 13.36
C LEU A 217 -25.20 25.80 14.88
N TYR A 218 -24.07 25.36 15.43
CA TYR A 218 -23.70 25.54 16.84
C TYR A 218 -22.88 26.83 17.07
N SER A 219 -22.59 27.59 16.01
CA SER A 219 -21.93 28.89 16.11
C SER A 219 -22.94 30.00 16.41
N GLU A 220 -22.68 30.81 17.44
CA GLU A 220 -23.41 32.07 17.67
C GLU A 220 -23.06 33.14 16.63
N LYS A 221 -21.87 33.06 16.00
CA LYS A 221 -21.52 33.91 14.86
C LYS A 221 -22.29 33.45 13.61
N ALA A 222 -22.85 34.40 12.89
CA ALA A 222 -23.48 34.16 11.59
C ALA A 222 -22.42 33.92 10.49
N LEU A 223 -21.98 32.67 10.36
CA LEU A 223 -20.93 32.24 9.41
C LEU A 223 -21.49 31.76 8.06
N ALA A 224 -22.76 31.35 8.02
CA ALA A 224 -23.45 30.89 6.82
C ALA A 224 -24.94 31.26 6.90
N SER A 225 -25.53 31.64 5.77
CA SER A 225 -26.97 31.88 5.65
C SER A 225 -27.75 30.61 5.32
N GLN A 226 -27.10 29.63 4.66
CA GLN A 226 -27.69 28.36 4.25
C GLN A 226 -26.64 27.23 4.30
N LEU A 227 -27.10 25.97 4.41
CA LEU A 227 -26.23 24.79 4.40
C LEU A 227 -26.73 23.72 3.42
N ILE A 228 -25.82 22.98 2.81
CA ILE A 228 -26.08 21.76 2.05
C ILE A 228 -25.21 20.65 2.63
N ILE A 229 -25.84 19.57 3.08
CA ILE A 229 -25.23 18.50 3.87
C ILE A 229 -25.42 17.18 3.10
N LEU A 230 -24.35 16.67 2.50
CA LEU A 230 -24.34 15.51 1.61
C LEU A 230 -23.56 14.36 2.25
N GLY A 231 -24.04 13.12 2.11
CA GLY A 231 -23.33 11.90 2.55
C GLY A 231 -22.98 11.82 4.05
N GLY A 232 -23.45 12.75 4.90
CA GLY A 232 -23.07 12.77 6.31
C GLY A 232 -23.65 13.94 7.09
N SER A 233 -24.57 13.63 8.02
CA SER A 233 -25.13 14.59 8.98
C SER A 233 -24.56 14.35 10.39
N PRO A 234 -24.58 15.33 11.33
CA PRO A 234 -23.97 15.18 12.65
C PRO A 234 -24.30 13.88 13.43
N PRO A 235 -25.53 13.34 13.44
CA PRO A 235 -25.81 12.05 14.11
C PRO A 235 -25.12 10.82 13.49
N SER A 236 -24.61 10.89 12.26
CA SER A 236 -23.96 9.74 11.60
C SER A 236 -22.61 9.37 12.24
N LEU A 237 -21.96 10.30 12.95
CA LEU A 237 -20.67 10.12 13.63
C LEU A 237 -20.65 10.89 14.96
N ALA A 238 -20.78 10.12 16.05
CA ALA A 238 -20.56 10.61 17.40
C ALA A 238 -19.13 11.15 17.59
N PRO A 239 -18.92 12.17 18.43
CA PRO A 239 -17.58 12.64 18.80
C PRO A 239 -16.79 11.54 19.52
N LEU A 240 -15.47 11.64 19.41
CA LEU A 240 -14.53 10.82 20.15
C LEU A 240 -14.61 11.15 21.65
N GLU A 241 -14.59 10.12 22.48
CA GLU A 241 -14.54 10.30 23.94
C GLU A 241 -13.21 10.96 24.33
N LEU A 242 -13.26 11.95 25.24
CA LEU A 242 -12.07 12.66 25.71
C LEU A 242 -11.02 11.69 26.27
N GLY A 243 -11.43 10.65 26.99
CA GLY A 243 -10.52 9.62 27.50
C GLY A 243 -9.73 8.90 26.41
N VAL A 244 -10.30 8.71 25.21
CA VAL A 244 -9.61 8.12 24.06
C VAL A 244 -8.67 9.14 23.41
N ALA A 245 -9.07 10.41 23.34
CA ALA A 245 -8.20 11.50 22.89
C ALA A 245 -6.97 11.67 23.80
N GLU A 246 -7.12 11.53 25.13
CA GLU A 246 -5.96 11.54 26.05
C GLU A 246 -5.00 10.37 25.78
N GLN A 247 -5.48 9.19 25.38
CA GLN A 247 -4.60 8.07 24.98
C GLN A 247 -3.91 8.34 23.64
N ALA A 248 -4.61 8.93 22.67
CA ALA A 248 -4.01 9.38 21.41
C ALA A 248 -2.90 10.41 21.65
N TYR A 249 -3.13 11.37 22.56
CA TYR A 249 -2.10 12.34 22.97
C TYR A 249 -0.92 11.68 23.69
N LYS A 250 -1.14 10.72 24.60
CA LYS A 250 -0.05 9.95 25.23
C LYS A 250 0.80 9.21 24.20
N GLY A 251 0.18 8.62 23.18
CA GLY A 251 0.92 8.00 22.08
C GLY A 251 1.79 9.00 21.31
N VAL A 252 1.34 10.25 21.12
CA VAL A 252 2.15 11.34 20.54
C VAL A 252 3.32 11.72 21.45
N VAL A 253 3.08 11.86 22.76
CA VAL A 253 4.13 12.15 23.76
C VAL A 253 5.19 11.04 23.81
N LYS A 254 4.77 9.77 23.74
CA LYS A 254 5.66 8.60 23.66
C LYS A 254 6.48 8.58 22.37
N ALA A 255 5.86 8.83 21.21
CA ALA A 255 6.56 8.92 19.93
C ALA A 255 7.58 10.09 19.87
N LEU A 256 7.46 11.08 20.75
CA LEU A 256 8.40 12.18 20.95
C LEU A 256 9.45 11.91 22.05
N GLY A 257 9.39 10.78 22.76
CA GLY A 257 10.27 10.51 23.91
C GLY A 257 10.09 11.49 25.07
N ALA A 258 8.89 12.08 25.20
CA ALA A 258 8.60 13.18 26.13
C ALA A 258 7.77 12.75 27.35
N GLU A 259 7.78 11.45 27.69
CA GLU A 259 6.99 10.86 28.78
C GLU A 259 7.41 11.41 30.15
N ASP A 260 8.71 11.52 30.43
CA ASP A 260 9.25 11.88 31.76
C ASP A 260 9.52 13.40 31.98
N VAL A 261 9.12 14.26 31.05
CA VAL A 261 9.32 15.73 31.16
C VAL A 261 8.04 16.47 31.57
N SER A 262 8.21 17.68 32.12
CA SER A 262 7.08 18.55 32.50
C SER A 262 6.21 18.94 31.29
N SER A 263 4.93 19.19 31.53
CA SER A 263 3.97 19.68 30.52
C SER A 263 4.50 20.87 29.70
N SER A 264 5.11 21.85 30.37
CA SER A 264 5.71 23.02 29.69
C SER A 264 6.84 22.66 28.72
N GLU A 265 7.54 21.54 28.96
CA GLU A 265 8.59 21.05 28.06
C GLU A 265 8.02 20.12 26.98
N ARG A 266 7.00 19.29 27.29
CA ARG A 266 6.27 18.51 26.28
C ARG A 266 5.73 19.41 25.16
N ILE A 267 5.13 20.54 25.52
CA ILE A 267 4.60 21.51 24.55
C ILE A 267 5.72 22.16 23.73
N LYS A 268 6.89 22.46 24.33
CA LYS A 268 8.06 22.93 23.57
C LYS A 268 8.59 21.86 22.61
N ILE A 269 8.63 20.58 23.01
CA ILE A 269 9.01 19.47 22.13
C ILE A 269 8.00 19.35 20.98
N LEU A 270 6.70 19.37 21.27
CA LEU A 270 5.62 19.35 20.27
C LEU A 270 5.73 20.54 19.28
N SER A 271 6.09 21.74 19.77
CA SER A 271 6.29 22.95 18.95
C SER A 271 7.47 22.87 17.97
N ARG A 272 8.44 21.99 18.24
CA ARG A 272 9.62 21.73 17.41
C ARG A 272 9.42 20.55 16.45
N ALA A 273 8.54 19.61 16.79
CA ALA A 273 8.22 18.46 15.97
C ALA A 273 7.41 18.89 14.74
N SER A 274 7.72 18.31 13.57
CA SER A 274 6.87 18.48 12.39
C SER A 274 5.71 17.47 12.42
N PRO A 275 4.48 17.84 12.00
CA PRO A 275 3.38 16.90 11.93
C PRO A 275 3.60 15.81 10.89
N GLU A 276 4.41 16.07 9.86
CA GLU A 276 4.89 15.10 8.87
C GLU A 276 5.75 14.01 9.55
N GLU A 277 6.71 14.40 10.39
CA GLU A 277 7.51 13.48 11.21
C GLU A 277 6.64 12.72 12.22
N LEU A 278 5.71 13.39 12.91
CA LEU A 278 4.78 12.75 13.83
C LEU A 278 3.93 11.68 13.12
N SER A 279 3.38 11.99 11.93
CA SER A 279 2.64 11.04 11.12
C SER A 279 3.49 9.81 10.72
N SER A 280 4.79 9.97 10.51
CA SER A 280 5.72 8.85 10.25
C SER A 280 6.01 7.99 11.49
N LYS A 281 6.07 8.58 12.69
CA LYS A 281 6.42 7.87 13.95
C LYS A 281 5.23 7.19 14.65
N ILE A 282 4.03 7.75 14.51
CA ILE A 282 2.81 7.29 15.22
C ILE A 282 2.01 6.29 14.36
N GLY A 283 2.25 6.29 13.04
CA GLY A 283 1.41 5.63 12.07
C GLY A 283 -0.03 6.18 12.07
N ARG A 284 -0.94 5.54 11.32
CA ARG A 284 -2.36 5.92 11.31
C ARG A 284 -3.15 5.20 12.43
N SER A 285 -2.46 4.88 13.54
CA SER A 285 -2.95 3.97 14.59
C SER A 285 -3.77 4.63 15.69
N LEU A 286 -3.59 5.94 15.90
CA LEU A 286 -4.27 6.69 16.94
C LEU A 286 -5.47 7.47 16.34
N PRO A 287 -6.64 7.44 16.99
CA PRO A 287 -7.83 8.11 16.47
C PRO A 287 -7.75 9.62 16.68
N PHE A 288 -7.67 10.36 15.58
CA PHE A 288 -7.77 11.83 15.57
C PHE A 288 -9.11 12.23 14.96
N LEU A 289 -10.12 12.31 15.82
CA LEU A 289 -11.50 12.63 15.48
C LEU A 289 -12.02 13.76 16.38
N PRO A 290 -13.06 14.50 15.96
CA PRO A 290 -13.62 15.57 16.77
C PRO A 290 -14.11 15.08 18.14
N VAL A 291 -13.74 15.77 19.21
CA VAL A 291 -14.18 15.50 20.60
C VAL A 291 -15.33 16.43 21.01
N LEU A 292 -15.91 16.20 22.19
CA LEU A 292 -16.80 17.19 22.83
C LEU A 292 -15.99 18.44 23.27
N ASP A 293 -16.51 19.63 22.96
CA ASP A 293 -16.03 20.93 23.45
C ASP A 293 -17.20 21.94 23.49
N GLU A 294 -17.02 23.09 24.14
CA GLU A 294 -18.12 24.06 24.31
C GLU A 294 -18.47 24.84 23.04
N GLU A 295 -17.56 24.94 22.06
CA GLU A 295 -17.70 25.84 20.90
C GLU A 295 -18.15 25.15 19.60
N THR A 296 -17.72 23.92 19.34
CA THR A 296 -17.84 23.23 18.04
C THR A 296 -18.62 21.92 18.12
N VAL A 297 -18.56 21.20 19.24
CA VAL A 297 -19.34 19.98 19.49
C VAL A 297 -19.86 19.94 20.95
N PRO A 298 -20.84 20.80 21.31
CA PRO A 298 -21.31 20.98 22.70
C PRO A 298 -22.07 19.79 23.30
N PHE A 299 -22.48 18.80 22.50
CA PHE A 299 -23.15 17.59 22.94
C PHE A 299 -22.99 16.47 21.91
N VAL A 300 -23.30 15.23 22.32
CA VAL A 300 -23.32 14.07 21.41
C VAL A 300 -24.59 14.13 20.54
N PRO A 301 -24.50 14.27 19.21
CA PRO A 301 -25.66 14.27 18.33
C PRO A 301 -26.21 12.84 18.18
N THR A 302 -27.44 12.63 18.62
CA THR A 302 -28.18 11.35 18.59
C THR A 302 -29.60 11.53 18.08
N PHE A 303 -30.28 10.43 17.70
CA PHE A 303 -31.70 10.46 17.37
C PHE A 303 -32.55 10.91 18.57
N GLU A 304 -32.15 10.57 19.80
CA GLU A 304 -32.76 11.10 21.03
C GLU A 304 -32.64 12.62 21.13
N THR A 305 -31.47 13.22 20.86
CA THR A 305 -31.32 14.68 20.85
C THR A 305 -32.12 15.36 19.74
N ALA A 306 -32.32 14.68 18.60
CA ALA A 306 -33.18 15.13 17.52
C ALA A 306 -34.64 15.21 18.00
N SER A 307 -35.17 14.09 18.49
CA SER A 307 -36.54 13.96 19.00
C SER A 307 -36.83 14.88 20.19
N ALA A 308 -35.83 15.16 21.02
CA ALA A 308 -35.93 16.13 22.12
C ALA A 308 -35.91 17.61 21.66
N GLY A 309 -35.75 17.88 20.37
CA GLY A 309 -35.65 19.24 19.82
C GLY A 309 -34.38 19.98 20.23
N LYS A 310 -33.31 19.25 20.59
CA LYS A 310 -32.03 19.78 21.09
C LYS A 310 -30.90 19.71 20.07
N LEU A 311 -31.05 18.91 19.00
CA LEU A 311 -30.01 18.70 17.98
C LEU A 311 -29.64 19.98 17.20
N ILE A 312 -30.53 20.97 17.10
CA ILE A 312 -30.24 22.24 16.41
C ILE A 312 -30.69 23.42 17.30
N PRO A 313 -29.79 24.35 17.67
CA PRO A 313 -30.15 25.53 18.46
C PRO A 313 -31.18 26.41 17.76
N LYS A 314 -32.20 26.84 18.51
CA LYS A 314 -33.22 27.81 18.03
C LYS A 314 -32.66 29.20 17.72
N THR A 315 -31.44 29.48 18.16
CA THR A 315 -30.70 30.73 17.96
C THR A 315 -29.86 30.77 16.69
N THR A 316 -29.87 29.70 15.87
CA THR A 316 -29.08 29.66 14.63
C THR A 316 -29.48 30.78 13.65
N SER A 317 -28.48 31.38 13.00
CA SER A 317 -28.65 32.38 11.96
C SER A 317 -28.90 31.78 10.56
N CYS A 318 -28.75 30.46 10.42
CA CYS A 318 -29.02 29.75 9.18
C CYS A 318 -30.52 29.76 8.88
N LYS A 319 -30.89 30.15 7.66
CA LYS A 319 -32.28 30.31 7.22
C LYS A 319 -32.86 29.03 6.65
N ALA A 320 -32.04 28.30 5.87
CA ALA A 320 -32.45 27.10 5.17
C ALA A 320 -31.35 26.04 5.12
N ILE A 321 -31.72 24.76 5.18
CA ILE A 321 -30.81 23.63 4.94
C ILE A 321 -31.32 22.71 3.84
N MET A 322 -30.40 22.13 3.09
CA MET A 322 -30.63 21.00 2.21
C MET A 322 -29.82 19.80 2.75
N VAL A 323 -30.44 18.63 2.83
CA VAL A 323 -29.80 17.42 3.34
C VAL A 323 -29.96 16.30 2.30
N GLY A 324 -28.89 15.58 2.00
CA GLY A 324 -28.84 14.56 0.96
C GLY A 324 -28.10 13.31 1.39
N TYR A 325 -28.49 12.19 0.78
CA TYR A 325 -27.85 10.88 0.93
C TYR A 325 -27.88 10.12 -0.40
N ALA A 326 -26.95 9.18 -0.58
CA ALA A 326 -26.97 8.17 -1.63
C ALA A 326 -27.57 6.85 -1.08
N PRO A 327 -28.41 6.13 -1.86
CA PRO A 327 -29.00 4.85 -1.46
C PRO A 327 -28.03 3.78 -0.92
N LEU A 328 -26.75 3.81 -1.34
CA LEU A 328 -25.69 2.94 -0.83
C LEU A 328 -24.50 3.74 -0.27
N ASP A 329 -24.75 4.84 0.45
CA ASP A 329 -23.72 5.66 1.12
C ASP A 329 -22.76 4.84 2.00
N ALA A 330 -23.21 3.71 2.57
CA ALA A 330 -22.32 2.84 3.33
C ALA A 330 -21.28 2.09 2.48
N SER A 331 -21.30 2.19 1.14
CA SER A 331 -20.29 1.61 0.25
C SER A 331 -18.86 2.00 0.64
N ILE A 332 -18.67 3.15 1.28
CA ILE A 332 -17.41 3.58 1.89
C ILE A 332 -16.85 2.54 2.86
N PHE A 333 -17.70 1.80 3.59
CA PHE A 333 -17.26 0.72 4.48
C PHE A 333 -16.59 -0.44 3.73
N GLY A 334 -16.94 -0.67 2.45
CA GLY A 334 -16.20 -1.57 1.55
C GLY A 334 -14.73 -1.19 1.46
N PHE A 335 -14.46 0.03 0.99
CA PHE A 335 -13.11 0.58 0.85
C PHE A 335 -12.39 0.79 2.20
N MET A 336 -13.14 0.95 3.29
CA MET A 336 -12.64 0.99 4.66
C MET A 336 -12.38 -0.41 5.27
N GLY A 337 -12.37 -1.49 4.50
CA GLY A 337 -11.93 -2.80 4.99
C GLY A 337 -13.02 -3.88 5.09
N LEU A 338 -14.26 -3.59 4.70
CA LEU A 338 -15.31 -4.62 4.68
C LEU A 338 -15.11 -5.60 3.51
N PHE A 339 -14.44 -5.21 2.42
CA PHE A 339 -14.10 -6.14 1.32
C PHE A 339 -13.27 -7.33 1.81
N GLN A 340 -12.34 -7.10 2.73
CA GLN A 340 -11.48 -8.12 3.33
C GLN A 340 -12.22 -9.01 4.35
N ARG A 341 -13.47 -8.67 4.68
CA ARG A 341 -14.38 -9.41 5.59
C ARG A 341 -15.62 -9.92 4.85
N LYS A 342 -15.55 -10.06 3.52
CA LYS A 342 -16.65 -10.53 2.69
C LYS A 342 -16.96 -12.01 2.94
N GLU A 343 -15.93 -12.83 3.17
CA GLU A 343 -16.09 -14.26 3.48
C GLU A 343 -16.88 -14.48 4.79
N ASN A 344 -17.93 -15.29 4.72
CA ASN A 344 -18.88 -15.56 5.81
C ASN A 344 -19.53 -14.29 6.41
N ILE A 345 -19.76 -13.25 5.59
CA ILE A 345 -20.30 -11.97 6.08
C ILE A 345 -21.76 -12.11 6.56
N ALA A 346 -22.54 -13.00 5.95
CA ALA A 346 -23.92 -13.28 6.38
C ALA A 346 -23.96 -13.78 7.84
N ALA A 347 -23.19 -14.83 8.14
CA ALA A 347 -23.11 -15.40 9.49
C ALA A 347 -22.52 -14.40 10.51
N SER A 348 -21.47 -13.68 10.11
CA SER A 348 -20.82 -12.65 10.94
C SER A 348 -21.79 -11.52 11.31
N PHE A 349 -22.59 -11.05 10.34
CA PHE A 349 -23.60 -10.01 10.56
C PHE A 349 -24.77 -10.52 11.41
N THR A 350 -25.25 -11.73 11.17
CA THR A 350 -26.25 -12.40 12.02
C THR A 350 -25.79 -12.49 13.48
N GLN A 351 -24.53 -12.87 13.73
CA GLN A 351 -23.97 -12.89 15.08
C GLN A 351 -23.90 -11.48 15.69
N ILE A 352 -23.48 -10.46 14.93
CA ILE A 352 -23.43 -9.06 15.35
C ILE A 352 -24.82 -8.56 15.77
N ILE A 353 -25.84 -8.75 14.92
CA ILE A 353 -27.22 -8.32 15.22
C ILE A 353 -27.72 -9.01 16.49
N ASN A 354 -27.62 -10.34 16.57
CA ASN A 354 -28.10 -11.11 17.72
C ASN A 354 -27.38 -10.74 19.03
N THR A 355 -26.09 -10.38 18.96
CA THR A 355 -25.32 -9.94 20.13
C THR A 355 -25.74 -8.54 20.59
N ALA A 356 -25.78 -7.58 19.65
CA ALA A 356 -26.12 -6.19 19.94
C ALA A 356 -27.59 -6.01 20.37
N LEU A 357 -28.48 -6.89 19.90
CA LEU A 357 -29.91 -6.92 20.23
C LEU A 357 -30.29 -8.15 21.06
N SER A 358 -29.39 -8.65 21.91
CA SER A 358 -29.61 -9.85 22.74
C SER A 358 -30.83 -9.75 23.67
N HIS A 359 -31.14 -8.56 24.18
CA HIS A 359 -32.37 -8.29 24.95
C HIS A 359 -33.63 -8.12 24.07
N HIS A 360 -33.48 -8.17 22.75
CA HIS A 360 -34.52 -7.90 21.74
C HIS A 360 -34.46 -8.91 20.58
N ALA A 361 -34.23 -10.20 20.86
CA ALA A 361 -34.02 -11.24 19.84
C ALA A 361 -35.13 -11.32 18.75
N GLY A 362 -36.39 -11.02 19.11
CA GLY A 362 -37.48 -10.94 18.12
C GLY A 362 -37.33 -9.81 17.10
N ILE A 363 -36.63 -8.72 17.46
CA ILE A 363 -36.31 -7.59 16.57
C ILE A 363 -35.08 -7.93 15.71
N ALA A 364 -34.08 -8.61 16.27
CA ALA A 364 -32.94 -9.13 15.52
C ALA A 364 -33.38 -9.98 14.31
N ALA A 365 -34.30 -10.93 14.54
CA ALA A 365 -34.87 -11.76 13.49
C ALA A 365 -35.64 -10.93 12.43
N GLN A 366 -36.40 -9.91 12.84
CA GLN A 366 -37.12 -9.04 11.90
C GLN A 366 -36.17 -8.20 11.02
N ILE A 367 -35.04 -7.72 11.55
CA ILE A 367 -34.03 -7.00 10.75
C ILE A 367 -33.39 -7.95 9.74
N LEU A 368 -32.97 -9.14 10.17
CA LEU A 368 -32.38 -10.15 9.27
C LEU A 368 -33.36 -10.52 8.15
N GLN A 369 -34.63 -10.71 8.46
CA GLN A 369 -35.69 -10.93 7.47
C GLN A 369 -35.91 -9.72 6.54
N ALA A 370 -35.90 -8.49 7.06
CA ALA A 370 -36.13 -7.26 6.29
C ALA A 370 -35.06 -6.99 5.22
N TYR A 371 -33.83 -7.41 5.49
CA TYR A 371 -32.69 -7.30 4.56
C TYR A 371 -32.38 -8.63 3.83
N ASP A 372 -33.25 -9.63 3.98
CA ASP A 372 -33.10 -10.98 3.41
C ASP A 372 -31.73 -11.63 3.72
N ILE A 373 -31.25 -11.53 4.97
CA ILE A 373 -30.00 -12.16 5.41
C ILE A 373 -30.33 -13.39 6.24
N ASN A 374 -29.83 -14.54 5.79
CA ASN A 374 -30.00 -15.85 6.41
C ASN A 374 -28.79 -16.75 6.13
N ASP A 375 -28.75 -17.94 6.76
CA ASP A 375 -27.63 -18.88 6.69
C ASP A 375 -27.34 -19.45 5.30
N THR A 376 -28.23 -19.23 4.30
CA THR A 376 -28.02 -19.64 2.90
C THR A 376 -27.76 -18.47 1.95
N THR A 377 -27.64 -17.24 2.47
CA THR A 377 -27.33 -16.06 1.66
C THR A 377 -25.85 -16.08 1.29
N ASN A 378 -25.51 -16.01 0.00
CA ASN A 378 -24.11 -15.96 -0.42
C ASN A 378 -23.47 -14.61 -0.04
N ASP A 379 -22.13 -14.62 0.10
CA ASP A 379 -21.37 -13.48 0.61
C ASP A 379 -21.44 -12.23 -0.27
N ASP A 380 -21.62 -12.38 -1.59
CA ASP A 380 -21.76 -11.27 -2.54
C ASP A 380 -23.08 -10.52 -2.32
N GLU A 381 -24.19 -11.26 -2.20
CA GLU A 381 -25.49 -10.70 -1.90
C GLU A 381 -25.57 -10.17 -0.46
N ALA A 382 -25.06 -10.93 0.51
CA ALA A 382 -25.03 -10.54 1.91
C ALA A 382 -24.22 -9.26 2.12
N PHE A 383 -23.08 -9.09 1.45
CA PHE A 383 -22.28 -7.86 1.49
C PHE A 383 -23.09 -6.63 1.08
N ILE A 384 -23.82 -6.69 -0.04
CA ILE A 384 -24.69 -5.59 -0.47
C ILE A 384 -25.85 -5.37 0.52
N ARG A 385 -26.46 -6.43 1.05
CA ARG A 385 -27.57 -6.32 2.03
C ARG A 385 -27.13 -5.70 3.36
N VAL A 386 -25.93 -6.03 3.85
CA VAL A 386 -25.30 -5.39 5.03
C VAL A 386 -25.00 -3.91 4.77
N LEU A 387 -24.51 -3.56 3.59
CA LEU A 387 -24.31 -2.17 3.19
C LEU A 387 -25.63 -1.39 3.05
N GLN A 388 -26.71 -2.02 2.57
CA GLN A 388 -28.03 -1.40 2.56
C GLN A 388 -28.52 -1.08 3.98
N PHE A 389 -28.44 -2.04 4.92
CA PHE A 389 -28.78 -1.79 6.33
C PHE A 389 -27.97 -0.63 6.91
N ALA A 390 -26.65 -0.63 6.68
CA ALA A 390 -25.75 0.40 7.17
C ALA A 390 -26.00 1.79 6.53
N SER A 391 -26.49 1.83 5.29
CA SER A 391 -26.89 3.06 4.58
C SER A 391 -28.21 3.60 5.14
N ASP A 392 -29.20 2.72 5.26
CA ASP A 392 -30.54 3.02 5.74
C ASP A 392 -30.50 3.60 7.17
N ILE A 393 -29.86 2.95 8.15
CA ILE A 393 -29.75 3.49 9.52
C ILE A 393 -28.69 4.58 9.67
N GLY A 394 -27.58 4.47 8.93
CA GLY A 394 -26.36 5.22 9.20
C GLY A 394 -26.24 6.55 8.45
N PHE A 395 -26.99 6.72 7.37
CA PHE A 395 -26.94 7.88 6.50
C PHE A 395 -28.35 8.41 6.25
N ARG A 396 -29.23 7.61 5.62
CA ARG A 396 -30.61 8.02 5.29
C ARG A 396 -31.41 8.45 6.52
N ALA A 397 -31.54 7.60 7.52
CA ALA A 397 -32.29 7.94 8.74
C ALA A 397 -31.69 9.15 9.46
N THR A 398 -30.36 9.30 9.47
CA THR A 398 -29.70 10.48 10.07
C THR A 398 -30.00 11.76 9.28
N ALA A 399 -30.05 11.69 7.94
CA ALA A 399 -30.39 12.80 7.07
C ALA A 399 -31.84 13.24 7.24
N GLU A 400 -32.79 12.30 7.23
CA GLU A 400 -34.20 12.54 7.53
C GLU A 400 -34.39 13.15 8.93
N SER A 401 -33.74 12.60 9.95
CA SER A 401 -33.79 13.10 11.33
C SER A 401 -33.19 14.52 11.46
N PHE A 402 -32.08 14.81 10.78
CA PHE A 402 -31.44 16.13 10.81
C PHE A 402 -32.28 17.18 10.06
N ALA A 403 -32.84 16.83 8.90
CA ALA A 403 -33.75 17.69 8.14
C ALA A 403 -35.02 18.01 8.94
N ASN A 404 -35.58 17.04 9.66
CA ASN A 404 -36.74 17.22 10.54
C ASN A 404 -36.43 18.09 11.78
N SER A 405 -35.18 18.04 12.27
CA SER A 405 -34.76 18.79 13.47
C SER A 405 -34.56 20.29 13.24
N PHE A 406 -34.57 20.75 11.98
CA PHE A 406 -34.32 22.14 11.63
C PHE A 406 -35.59 22.99 11.72
N HIS A 407 -35.51 24.13 12.41
CA HIS A 407 -36.67 25.00 12.67
C HIS A 407 -37.01 25.96 11.50
N GLY A 408 -36.05 26.23 10.61
CA GLY A 408 -36.23 27.04 9.40
C GLY A 408 -36.70 26.22 8.20
N ASP A 409 -36.41 26.65 6.97
CA ASP A 409 -36.77 25.86 5.78
C ASP A 409 -35.81 24.67 5.60
N SER A 410 -36.30 23.42 5.58
CA SER A 410 -35.46 22.26 5.24
C SER A 410 -35.93 21.52 3.99
N TYR A 411 -34.98 20.93 3.27
CA TYR A 411 -35.21 20.20 2.02
C TYR A 411 -34.43 18.89 2.04
N LEU A 412 -35.08 17.78 1.72
CA LEU A 412 -34.44 16.46 1.63
C LEU A 412 -34.28 16.05 0.15
N LEU A 413 -33.12 15.47 -0.19
CA LEU A 413 -32.87 14.83 -1.48
C LEU A 413 -32.29 13.41 -1.34
N GLU A 414 -32.54 12.58 -2.35
CA GLU A 414 -31.91 11.29 -2.56
C GLU A 414 -31.16 11.32 -3.89
N PHE A 415 -29.85 11.12 -3.84
CA PHE A 415 -29.01 11.06 -5.03
C PHE A 415 -28.90 9.60 -5.48
N ALA A 416 -29.78 9.16 -6.38
CA ALA A 416 -29.94 7.76 -6.78
C ALA A 416 -29.37 7.44 -8.18
N GLU A 417 -28.56 8.32 -8.75
CA GLU A 417 -27.83 8.05 -10.00
C GLU A 417 -26.79 6.93 -9.81
N PRO A 418 -26.87 5.83 -10.59
CA PRO A 418 -25.97 4.69 -10.42
C PRO A 418 -24.55 5.01 -10.89
N ASN A 419 -23.55 4.43 -10.21
CA ASN A 419 -22.16 4.48 -10.64
C ASN A 419 -22.03 3.82 -12.04
N PRO A 420 -21.66 4.56 -13.10
CA PRO A 420 -21.66 4.02 -14.46
C PRO A 420 -20.37 3.28 -14.82
N TRP A 421 -19.34 3.34 -13.96
CA TRP A 421 -18.01 2.86 -14.26
C TRP A 421 -17.74 1.47 -13.68
N GLU A 422 -16.78 0.75 -14.27
CA GLU A 422 -16.40 -0.59 -13.81
C GLU A 422 -15.81 -0.56 -12.40
N GLY A 423 -16.24 -1.50 -11.57
CA GLY A 423 -15.82 -1.63 -10.18
C GLY A 423 -16.85 -2.36 -9.33
N PRO A 424 -16.53 -2.64 -8.05
CA PRO A 424 -17.39 -3.42 -7.14
C PRO A 424 -18.80 -2.86 -6.92
N PHE A 425 -19.02 -1.57 -7.19
CA PHE A 425 -20.31 -0.91 -7.00
C PHE A 425 -20.92 -0.34 -8.30
N ARG A 426 -20.49 -0.82 -9.47
CA ARG A 426 -21.15 -0.48 -10.73
C ARG A 426 -22.65 -0.76 -10.65
N GLY A 427 -23.48 0.20 -11.08
CA GLY A 427 -24.94 0.09 -11.02
C GLY A 427 -25.58 0.49 -9.69
N TYR A 428 -24.80 0.81 -8.65
CA TYR A 428 -25.30 1.34 -7.38
C TYR A 428 -24.97 2.83 -7.23
N SER A 429 -25.85 3.61 -6.62
CA SER A 429 -25.49 4.97 -6.18
C SER A 429 -24.75 4.90 -4.85
N THR A 430 -23.47 5.30 -4.86
CA THR A 430 -22.51 5.16 -3.77
C THR A 430 -22.14 6.49 -3.13
N HIS A 431 -21.49 6.42 -1.96
CA HIS A 431 -20.84 7.55 -1.29
C HIS A 431 -19.99 8.41 -2.27
N VAL A 432 -19.92 9.72 -2.02
CA VAL A 432 -19.17 10.73 -2.80
C VAL A 432 -19.69 11.00 -4.24
N LEU A 433 -20.57 10.18 -4.82
CA LEU A 433 -21.03 10.39 -6.21
C LEU A 433 -21.81 11.70 -6.41
N ASP A 434 -22.58 12.12 -5.41
CA ASP A 434 -23.29 13.39 -5.43
C ASP A 434 -22.32 14.57 -5.65
N VAL A 435 -21.21 14.62 -4.92
CA VAL A 435 -20.19 15.67 -5.08
C VAL A 435 -19.30 15.47 -6.30
N ALA A 436 -18.99 14.23 -6.68
CA ALA A 436 -18.32 13.95 -7.96
C ALA A 436 -19.12 14.55 -9.15
N PHE A 437 -20.46 14.51 -9.09
CA PHE A 437 -21.32 15.03 -10.14
C PHE A 437 -21.71 16.52 -9.93
N LEU A 438 -21.76 17.00 -8.69
CA LEU A 438 -22.02 18.41 -8.32
C LEU A 438 -21.13 19.39 -9.07
N PHE A 439 -19.82 19.15 -9.07
CA PHE A 439 -18.87 20.06 -9.70
C PHE A 439 -18.75 19.87 -11.22
N GLN A 440 -19.54 18.98 -11.83
CA GLN A 440 -19.54 18.70 -13.28
C GLN A 440 -18.20 18.21 -13.85
N ASN A 441 -17.21 17.88 -13.02
CA ASN A 441 -15.85 17.53 -13.47
C ASN A 441 -15.78 16.17 -14.20
N TYR A 442 -16.77 15.29 -13.98
CA TYR A 442 -16.92 14.00 -14.66
C TYR A 442 -17.86 14.02 -15.88
N LYS A 443 -18.38 15.19 -16.30
CA LYS A 443 -19.46 15.31 -17.31
C LYS A 443 -19.22 14.55 -18.63
N GLU A 444 -17.98 14.54 -19.12
CA GLU A 444 -17.59 13.83 -20.35
C GLU A 444 -17.60 12.29 -20.20
N HIS A 445 -17.63 11.79 -18.97
CA HIS A 445 -17.62 10.36 -18.62
C HIS A 445 -19.00 9.80 -18.29
N LEU A 446 -20.07 10.61 -18.35
CA LEU A 446 -21.45 10.22 -18.06
C LEU A 446 -22.25 9.95 -19.35
N GLY A 447 -23.27 9.10 -19.26
CA GLY A 447 -24.26 8.90 -20.33
C GLY A 447 -25.19 10.10 -20.52
N GLU A 448 -25.95 10.15 -21.63
CA GLU A 448 -26.84 11.29 -21.91
C GLU A 448 -27.90 11.49 -20.83
N GLU A 449 -28.62 10.43 -20.44
CA GLU A 449 -29.64 10.51 -19.39
C GLU A 449 -29.03 10.97 -18.07
N GLN A 450 -27.95 10.33 -17.59
CA GLN A 450 -27.29 10.74 -16.35
C GLN A 450 -26.86 12.21 -16.34
N ARG A 451 -26.46 12.79 -17.48
CA ARG A 451 -26.17 14.23 -17.55
C ARG A 451 -27.42 15.09 -17.30
N LYS A 452 -28.63 14.67 -17.71
CA LYS A 452 -29.88 15.44 -17.53
C LYS A 452 -30.28 15.55 -16.06
N SER A 453 -30.25 14.45 -15.30
CA SER A 453 -30.49 14.45 -13.85
C SER A 453 -29.38 15.18 -13.10
N VAL A 454 -28.12 14.97 -13.47
CA VAL A 454 -26.96 15.66 -12.88
C VAL A 454 -26.98 17.17 -13.14
N GLU A 455 -27.33 17.63 -14.35
CA GLU A 455 -27.54 19.05 -14.63
C GLU A 455 -28.74 19.61 -13.85
N SER A 456 -29.80 18.81 -13.66
CA SER A 456 -30.96 19.20 -12.85
C SER A 456 -30.59 19.35 -11.36
N PHE A 457 -29.78 18.43 -10.82
CA PHE A 457 -29.24 18.51 -9.46
C PHE A 457 -28.38 19.77 -9.25
N VAL A 458 -27.43 20.05 -10.15
CA VAL A 458 -26.61 21.26 -10.06
C VAL A 458 -27.46 22.53 -10.19
N THR A 459 -28.52 22.50 -11.00
CA THR A 459 -29.45 23.63 -11.13
C THR A 459 -30.21 23.88 -9.83
N ASP A 460 -30.73 22.85 -9.16
CA ASP A 460 -31.37 22.99 -7.85
C ASP A 460 -30.42 23.49 -6.76
N ILE A 461 -29.14 23.08 -6.80
CA ILE A 461 -28.11 23.58 -5.89
C ILE A 461 -27.83 25.07 -6.14
N VAL A 462 -27.72 25.51 -7.40
CA VAL A 462 -27.56 26.93 -7.76
C VAL A 462 -28.79 27.74 -7.31
N ASP A 463 -30.00 27.22 -7.52
CA ASP A 463 -31.24 27.87 -7.10
C ASP A 463 -31.32 28.03 -5.58
N PHE A 464 -30.96 26.97 -4.84
CA PHE A 464 -30.84 27.03 -3.39
C PHE A 464 -29.76 28.04 -2.95
N VAL A 465 -28.60 28.11 -3.61
CA VAL A 465 -27.55 29.10 -3.31
C VAL A 465 -28.02 30.54 -3.54
N HIS A 466 -28.98 30.75 -4.45
CA HIS A 466 -29.68 32.04 -4.67
C HIS A 466 -30.85 32.29 -3.70
N GLY A 467 -31.00 31.47 -2.65
CA GLY A 467 -32.06 31.59 -1.65
C GLY A 467 -33.46 31.20 -2.16
N GLN A 468 -33.54 30.48 -3.28
CA GLN A 468 -34.81 30.03 -3.87
C GLN A 468 -35.17 28.65 -3.31
N ALA A 469 -36.45 28.45 -2.97
CA ALA A 469 -36.95 27.15 -2.54
C ALA A 469 -36.93 26.16 -3.73
N PRO A 470 -36.14 25.07 -3.69
CA PRO A 470 -35.95 24.21 -4.87
C PRO A 470 -37.11 23.20 -5.04
N TRP A 471 -37.85 22.90 -3.96
CA TRP A 471 -39.09 22.12 -3.94
C TRP A 471 -39.90 22.43 -2.66
N LYS A 472 -40.91 21.60 -2.32
CA LYS A 472 -41.68 21.73 -1.07
C LYS A 472 -40.76 21.56 0.16
N ARG A 473 -41.04 22.26 1.26
CA ARG A 473 -40.33 22.04 2.53
C ARG A 473 -40.57 20.63 3.06
N PHE A 474 -39.52 20.04 3.62
CA PHE A 474 -39.57 18.73 4.25
C PHE A 474 -40.47 18.73 5.49
N GLN A 475 -40.50 19.80 6.29
CA GLN A 475 -41.39 19.86 7.46
C GLN A 475 -42.89 19.94 7.09
N ASP A 476 -43.22 20.49 5.92
CA ASP A 476 -44.61 20.67 5.49
C ASP A 476 -45.19 19.43 4.80
N ALA A 477 -44.34 18.66 4.11
CA ALA A 477 -44.77 17.61 3.19
C ALA A 477 -44.07 16.24 3.38
N GLY A 478 -43.03 16.16 4.21
CA GLY A 478 -42.26 14.93 4.50
C GLY A 478 -41.62 14.25 3.29
N GLY A 479 -41.58 14.92 2.13
CA GLY A 479 -41.14 14.36 0.85
C GLY A 479 -39.77 14.85 0.42
N ARG A 480 -39.22 14.20 -0.61
CA ARG A 480 -37.86 14.43 -1.12
C ARG A 480 -37.81 14.52 -2.63
N VAL A 481 -36.81 15.21 -3.17
CA VAL A 481 -36.43 15.05 -4.58
C VAL A 481 -35.53 13.84 -4.75
N VAL A 482 -35.75 13.07 -5.82
CA VAL A 482 -34.89 11.97 -6.24
C VAL A 482 -34.31 12.30 -7.62
N TYR A 483 -33.00 12.12 -7.77
CA TYR A 483 -32.30 12.17 -9.07
C TYR A 483 -31.93 10.74 -9.45
N GLN A 484 -32.47 10.21 -10.54
CA GLN A 484 -32.28 8.82 -10.95
C GLN A 484 -32.58 8.63 -12.44
N ASP A 485 -31.74 7.85 -13.12
CA ASP A 485 -31.87 7.44 -14.52
C ASP A 485 -32.23 8.60 -15.47
N GLY A 486 -31.58 9.75 -15.26
CA GLY A 486 -31.81 10.98 -16.01
C GLY A 486 -33.04 11.80 -15.65
N THR A 487 -33.81 11.36 -14.66
CA THR A 487 -35.00 12.05 -14.15
C THR A 487 -34.74 12.83 -12.88
N ARG A 488 -35.54 13.89 -12.66
CA ARG A 488 -35.70 14.60 -11.39
C ARG A 488 -37.16 14.47 -10.98
N ALA A 489 -37.45 13.82 -9.86
CA ALA A 489 -38.83 13.59 -9.40
C ALA A 489 -39.01 13.92 -7.92
N TYR A 490 -40.04 14.69 -7.57
CA TYR A 490 -40.48 14.83 -6.18
C TYR A 490 -41.29 13.60 -5.76
N LYS A 491 -40.99 13.05 -4.59
CA LYS A 491 -41.69 11.94 -3.94
C LYS A 491 -42.30 12.46 -2.64
N GLU A 492 -43.61 12.30 -2.46
CA GLU A 492 -44.31 12.64 -1.21
C GLU A 492 -43.87 11.72 -0.05
N ALA A 493 -44.22 12.09 1.19
CA ALA A 493 -43.97 11.28 2.38
C ALA A 493 -44.49 9.83 2.25
N GLY A 494 -43.77 8.88 2.86
CA GLY A 494 -44.13 7.45 2.84
C GLY A 494 -43.73 6.70 1.55
N ALA A 495 -43.12 7.38 0.57
CA ALA A 495 -42.55 6.72 -0.62
C ALA A 495 -41.18 6.07 -0.31
N SER A 496 -41.20 5.03 0.53
CA SER A 496 -40.04 4.25 0.98
C SER A 496 -39.99 2.85 0.36
N THR A 497 -38.95 2.08 0.71
CA THR A 497 -38.94 0.62 0.62
C THR A 497 -39.49 0.01 1.91
N ALA A 498 -40.20 -1.11 1.81
CA ALA A 498 -40.79 -1.78 2.99
C ALA A 498 -39.75 -2.16 4.06
N ARG A 499 -38.49 -2.45 3.68
CA ARG A 499 -37.39 -2.70 4.62
C ARG A 499 -37.04 -1.48 5.47
N TYR A 500 -37.18 -0.27 4.91
CA TYR A 500 -36.86 0.98 5.59
C TYR A 500 -38.00 1.39 6.53
N ASP A 501 -39.26 1.24 6.09
CA ASP A 501 -40.41 1.50 6.96
C ASP A 501 -40.39 0.56 8.18
N LEU A 502 -40.06 -0.72 7.98
CA LEU A 502 -39.86 -1.68 9.07
C LEU A 502 -38.65 -1.31 9.95
N LEU A 503 -37.54 -0.83 9.38
CA LEU A 503 -36.39 -0.35 10.18
C LEU A 503 -36.81 0.81 11.12
N LEU A 504 -37.63 1.74 10.64
CA LEU A 504 -38.17 2.84 11.44
C LEU A 504 -39.15 2.33 12.52
N GLU A 505 -40.08 1.43 12.18
CA GLU A 505 -41.03 0.82 13.14
C GLU A 505 -40.28 0.06 14.27
N LEU A 506 -39.19 -0.63 13.94
CA LEU A 506 -38.33 -1.28 14.93
C LEU A 506 -37.54 -0.24 15.75
N GLY A 507 -37.15 0.87 15.12
CA GLY A 507 -36.53 2.03 15.76
C GLY A 507 -37.42 2.72 16.79
N GLU A 508 -38.74 2.77 16.57
CA GLU A 508 -39.71 3.26 17.57
C GLU A 508 -39.79 2.35 18.81
N LYS A 509 -39.60 1.03 18.64
CA LYS A 509 -39.71 0.03 19.72
C LYS A 509 -38.50 -0.01 20.65
N ILE A 510 -37.29 0.24 20.15
CA ILE A 510 -36.03 0.11 20.93
C ILE A 510 -35.06 1.29 20.81
N GLY A 511 -35.45 2.36 20.12
CA GLY A 511 -34.63 3.54 19.85
C GLY A 511 -33.74 3.38 18.61
N LEU A 512 -33.80 4.34 17.70
CA LEU A 512 -32.92 4.41 16.51
C LEU A 512 -31.44 4.50 16.90
N ASP A 513 -31.09 5.10 18.04
CA ASP A 513 -29.71 5.10 18.55
C ASP A 513 -29.21 3.69 18.95
N THR A 514 -30.10 2.79 19.37
CA THR A 514 -29.77 1.38 19.61
C THR A 514 -29.48 0.67 18.29
N LEU A 515 -30.28 0.91 17.25
CA LEU A 515 -30.05 0.36 15.90
C LEU A 515 -28.78 0.95 15.25
N LEU A 516 -28.50 2.24 15.46
CA LEU A 516 -27.27 2.89 15.00
C LEU A 516 -26.02 2.28 15.67
N LYS A 517 -26.14 1.80 16.92
CA LYS A 517 -25.09 1.01 17.58
C LYS A 517 -24.94 -0.39 16.97
N VAL A 518 -25.91 -0.97 16.27
CA VAL A 518 -25.74 -2.24 15.52
C VAL A 518 -24.91 -2.04 14.24
N ARG A 519 -25.04 -0.87 13.60
CA ARG A 519 -24.07 -0.43 12.57
C ARG A 519 -22.67 -0.28 13.16
N ASN A 520 -22.54 0.03 14.46
CA ASN A 520 -21.23 0.26 15.05
C ASN A 520 -20.32 -0.98 15.04
N PRO A 521 -20.69 -2.24 15.31
CA PRO A 521 -19.79 -3.38 15.06
C PRO A 521 -19.41 -3.62 13.60
N VAL A 522 -20.27 -3.30 12.62
CA VAL A 522 -19.85 -3.27 11.21
C VAL A 522 -18.78 -2.18 11.06
N ARG A 523 -19.08 -0.96 11.52
CA ARG A 523 -18.17 0.19 11.51
C ARG A 523 -16.94 0.02 12.41
N ILE A 524 -16.93 -0.81 13.45
CA ILE A 524 -15.86 -0.97 14.45
C ILE A 524 -15.04 -2.19 14.09
N SER A 525 -15.59 -3.23 13.46
CA SER A 525 -14.79 -4.24 12.77
C SER A 525 -14.08 -3.63 11.56
N VAL A 526 -14.74 -2.71 10.86
CA VAL A 526 -14.19 -1.89 9.77
C VAL A 526 -13.29 -0.78 10.31
N THR A 527 -13.58 -0.11 11.43
CA THR A 527 -12.70 0.92 12.00
C THR A 527 -11.52 0.27 12.71
N LEU A 528 -11.66 -0.90 13.34
CA LEU A 528 -10.53 -1.74 13.77
C LEU A 528 -9.73 -2.29 12.58
N PHE A 529 -10.22 -2.15 11.33
CA PHE A 529 -9.52 -2.57 10.11
C PHE A 529 -9.07 -1.42 9.19
N VAL A 530 -9.66 -0.20 9.23
CA VAL A 530 -8.99 1.07 8.82
C VAL A 530 -8.01 1.52 9.88
N LEU A 531 -8.18 1.06 11.10
CA LEU A 531 -7.06 0.69 11.94
C LEU A 531 -6.32 -0.42 11.17
N SER A 532 -6.39 -1.75 11.42
CA SER A 532 -5.49 -2.83 10.88
C SER A 532 -5.05 -2.91 9.39
N TYR A 533 -5.39 -1.96 8.53
CA TYR A 533 -4.89 -1.75 7.17
C TYR A 533 -4.25 -0.35 6.94
N ALA A 534 -4.62 0.67 7.72
CA ALA A 534 -3.80 1.88 7.90
C ALA A 534 -2.78 1.70 9.06
N ILE A 535 -2.88 0.57 9.76
CA ILE A 535 -2.11 0.16 10.91
C ILE A 535 -1.18 -1.00 10.53
N GLY A 536 0.09 -0.82 10.90
CA GLY A 536 1.05 -1.90 11.11
C GLY A 536 0.89 -2.63 12.46
N ILE A 537 -0.27 -2.53 13.11
CA ILE A 537 -0.84 -3.54 14.03
C ILE A 537 -1.66 -4.55 13.20
N THR A 538 -0.94 -5.25 12.34
CA THR A 538 -0.80 -6.70 12.55
C THR A 538 -0.82 -6.97 14.05
N MET A 539 -1.79 -7.72 14.61
CA MET A 539 -1.93 -7.81 16.08
C MET A 539 -0.56 -8.09 16.71
N ALA A 540 -0.23 -7.41 17.82
CA ALA A 540 1.12 -7.50 18.35
C ALA A 540 1.35 -8.90 18.94
N TYR A 541 1.96 -9.82 18.17
CA TYR A 541 2.26 -11.15 18.64
C TYR A 541 3.57 -11.10 19.42
N THR A 542 3.47 -11.22 20.73
CA THR A 542 4.62 -11.09 21.63
C THR A 542 5.23 -12.45 21.90
N LEU A 543 6.55 -12.57 21.73
CA LEU A 543 7.33 -13.76 22.07
C LEU A 543 8.44 -13.41 23.06
N GLU A 544 8.41 -14.02 24.24
CA GLU A 544 9.52 -13.96 25.20
C GLU A 544 10.61 -14.94 24.77
N SER A 545 11.69 -14.44 24.16
CA SER A 545 12.86 -15.27 23.81
C SER A 545 13.86 -15.30 24.96
N LYS A 546 14.04 -16.49 25.55
CA LYS A 546 14.96 -16.72 26.65
C LYS A 546 16.41 -16.70 26.18
N SER A 547 16.67 -17.21 24.98
CA SER A 547 18.01 -17.27 24.38
C SER A 547 18.51 -15.90 23.91
N LEU A 548 17.61 -15.01 23.47
CA LEU A 548 17.92 -13.61 23.14
C LEU A 548 17.84 -12.68 24.35
N GLY A 549 17.33 -13.16 25.49
CA GLY A 549 17.09 -12.35 26.69
C GLY A 549 16.11 -11.19 26.47
N SER A 550 15.20 -11.34 25.50
CA SER A 550 14.44 -10.23 24.91
C SER A 550 12.99 -10.62 24.59
N THR A 551 12.09 -9.66 24.69
CA THR A 551 10.69 -9.75 24.27
C THR A 551 10.56 -9.22 22.85
N LEU A 552 10.15 -10.05 21.91
CA LEU A 552 9.96 -9.66 20.50
C LEU A 552 8.49 -9.33 20.25
N CYS A 553 8.21 -8.13 19.75
CA CYS A 553 6.88 -7.69 19.35
C CYS A 553 6.72 -7.87 17.83
N GLY A 554 6.18 -9.00 17.40
CA GLY A 554 5.98 -9.36 15.99
C GLY A 554 4.58 -9.05 15.44
N VAL A 555 4.43 -9.37 14.16
CA VAL A 555 3.24 -9.24 13.32
C VAL A 555 2.36 -10.48 13.42
N ASP A 556 1.20 -10.41 14.05
CA ASP A 556 0.14 -11.43 13.97
C ASP A 556 -0.63 -11.29 12.66
N LEU A 557 -0.89 -12.43 12.03
CA LEU A 557 -1.59 -12.58 10.75
C LEU A 557 -2.68 -13.67 10.83
N GLY A 558 -3.25 -13.88 12.02
CA GLY A 558 -4.30 -14.86 12.29
C GLY A 558 -3.74 -16.22 12.70
N THR A 559 -3.49 -17.10 11.72
CA THR A 559 -2.97 -18.47 11.95
C THR A 559 -1.45 -18.54 12.10
N ILE A 560 -0.75 -17.48 11.69
CA ILE A 560 0.71 -17.35 11.72
C ILE A 560 1.12 -16.01 12.35
N ALA A 561 2.39 -15.88 12.71
CA ALA A 561 3.03 -14.63 13.09
C ALA A 561 4.37 -14.45 12.36
N GLN A 562 4.83 -13.21 12.21
CA GLN A 562 6.09 -12.86 11.55
C GLN A 562 6.87 -11.85 12.41
N PHE A 563 8.09 -12.18 12.80
CA PHE A 563 8.98 -11.27 13.53
C PHE A 563 10.01 -10.75 12.54
N ARG A 564 9.98 -9.45 12.25
CA ARG A 564 10.75 -8.82 11.19
C ARG A 564 11.97 -8.07 11.72
N GLY A 565 12.99 -7.92 10.87
CA GLY A 565 14.14 -7.06 11.13
C GLY A 565 14.96 -7.41 12.38
N ILE A 566 14.93 -8.66 12.86
CA ILE A 566 15.68 -9.10 14.04
C ILE A 566 17.17 -9.04 13.71
N PRO A 567 17.98 -8.22 14.42
CA PRO A 567 19.40 -8.13 14.15
C PRO A 567 20.11 -9.40 14.68
N TYR A 568 20.90 -10.05 13.82
CA TYR A 568 21.66 -11.27 14.19
C TYR A 568 23.16 -11.00 14.38
N GLY A 569 23.65 -9.85 13.91
CA GLY A 569 25.07 -9.50 13.97
C GLY A 569 25.32 -8.00 13.89
N LYS A 570 26.58 -7.63 14.11
CA LYS A 570 27.08 -6.25 14.05
C LYS A 570 28.23 -6.12 13.06
N ILE A 571 28.26 -5.01 12.33
CA ILE A 571 29.40 -4.58 11.52
C ILE A 571 30.10 -3.44 12.25
N VAL A 572 31.30 -3.69 12.78
CA VAL A 572 32.07 -2.66 13.52
C VAL A 572 32.75 -1.62 12.61
N SER A 573 33.07 -2.02 11.39
CA SER A 573 33.51 -1.15 10.29
C SER A 573 33.24 -1.86 8.97
N ARG A 574 33.12 -1.10 7.87
CA ARG A 574 32.59 -1.52 6.56
C ARG A 574 33.05 -2.91 6.09
N PHE A 575 34.35 -3.18 6.16
CA PHE A 575 34.98 -4.43 5.70
C PHE A 575 35.46 -5.35 6.83
N ALA A 576 35.05 -5.09 8.09
CA ALA A 576 35.29 -6.01 9.19
C ALA A 576 34.47 -7.30 9.01
N LYS A 577 34.92 -8.37 9.66
CA LYS A 577 34.12 -9.58 9.85
C LYS A 577 32.85 -9.23 10.65
N PRO A 578 31.73 -9.91 10.43
CA PRO A 578 30.55 -9.73 11.27
C PRO A 578 30.83 -10.26 12.68
N GLU A 579 30.31 -9.58 13.70
CA GLU A 579 30.41 -9.98 15.10
C GLU A 579 29.03 -10.40 15.62
N PRO A 580 28.92 -11.45 16.46
CA PRO A 580 27.66 -11.76 17.16
C PRO A 580 27.28 -10.62 18.11
N LEU A 581 25.98 -10.42 18.30
CA LEU A 581 25.47 -9.44 19.26
C LEU A 581 25.59 -9.99 20.69
N VAL A 582 26.21 -9.22 21.58
CA VAL A 582 26.47 -9.63 22.98
C VAL A 582 25.18 -9.62 23.82
N ALA A 583 24.27 -8.70 23.52
CA ALA A 583 22.94 -8.60 24.09
C ALA A 583 22.05 -7.79 23.12
N LEU A 584 20.75 -8.04 23.18
CA LEU A 584 19.73 -7.23 22.52
C LEU A 584 18.97 -6.39 23.56
N PRO A 585 18.23 -5.33 23.15
CA PRO A 585 17.34 -4.60 24.03
C PRO A 585 16.27 -5.51 24.64
N GLN A 586 15.89 -5.27 25.89
CA GLN A 586 14.88 -6.07 26.60
C GLN A 586 13.57 -6.23 25.83
N ASP A 587 13.15 -5.21 25.08
CA ASP A 587 12.01 -5.24 24.18
C ASP A 587 12.46 -4.84 22.77
N ILE A 588 12.15 -5.66 21.77
CA ILE A 588 12.50 -5.45 20.36
C ILE A 588 11.22 -5.30 19.56
N ASN A 589 11.08 -4.18 18.84
CA ASN A 589 10.02 -4.04 17.85
C ASN A 589 10.39 -4.83 16.57
N CYS A 590 9.56 -5.81 16.24
CA CYS A 590 9.71 -6.68 15.07
C CYS A 590 8.47 -6.59 14.14
N THR A 591 7.72 -5.49 14.18
CA THR A 591 6.58 -5.27 13.25
C THR A 591 7.01 -4.78 11.87
N GLU A 592 8.24 -4.25 11.75
CA GLU A 592 8.80 -3.63 10.54
C GLU A 592 10.03 -4.39 10.05
N PHE A 593 10.23 -4.43 8.73
CA PHE A 593 11.41 -5.03 8.12
C PHE A 593 12.67 -4.21 8.41
N GLY A 594 13.78 -4.91 8.65
CA GLY A 594 15.08 -4.27 8.84
C GLY A 594 15.63 -3.68 7.53
N PRO A 595 16.64 -2.80 7.61
CA PRO A 595 17.26 -2.24 6.42
C PRO A 595 18.03 -3.30 5.64
N ARG A 596 18.13 -3.16 4.32
CA ARG A 596 18.97 -3.98 3.44
C ARG A 596 20.36 -3.36 3.24
N CYS A 597 21.28 -4.10 2.63
CA CYS A 597 22.59 -3.57 2.27
C CYS A 597 22.47 -2.47 1.20
N PRO A 598 23.22 -1.34 1.29
CA PRO A 598 23.18 -0.32 0.26
C PRO A 598 23.61 -0.82 -1.11
N GLN A 599 22.88 -0.41 -2.15
CA GLN A 599 23.02 -1.03 -3.47
C GLN A 599 22.53 -0.13 -4.62
N VAL A 600 22.92 -0.48 -5.85
CA VAL A 600 22.42 0.22 -7.05
C VAL A 600 20.93 -0.06 -7.21
N LYS A 601 20.14 0.98 -7.48
CA LYS A 601 18.69 0.84 -7.70
C LYS A 601 18.42 0.07 -8.99
N VAL A 602 17.87 -1.14 -8.86
CA VAL A 602 17.40 -1.99 -9.96
C VAL A 602 15.88 -2.18 -9.81
N ASP A 603 15.16 -2.15 -10.93
CA ASP A 603 13.74 -2.47 -10.95
C ASP A 603 13.54 -4.00 -11.00
N VAL A 604 13.41 -4.60 -9.82
CA VAL A 604 13.12 -6.04 -9.64
C VAL A 604 11.77 -6.43 -10.28
N GLY A 605 10.82 -5.50 -10.33
CA GLY A 605 9.51 -5.72 -10.97
C GLY A 605 9.63 -5.93 -12.48
N HIS A 606 10.62 -5.30 -13.12
CA HIS A 606 10.82 -5.40 -14.56
C HIS A 606 11.14 -6.82 -15.02
N LEU A 607 12.08 -7.53 -14.38
CA LEU A 607 12.43 -8.90 -14.76
C LEU A 607 11.29 -9.89 -14.48
N LEU A 608 10.59 -9.71 -13.35
CA LEU A 608 9.44 -10.54 -12.97
C LEU A 608 8.13 -10.16 -13.67
N ARG A 609 8.15 -9.16 -14.57
CA ARG A 609 6.97 -8.60 -15.26
C ARG A 609 5.82 -8.24 -14.31
N ILE A 610 6.15 -7.79 -13.11
CA ILE A 610 5.20 -7.32 -12.12
C ILE A 610 4.59 -6.00 -12.65
N PRO A 611 3.25 -5.90 -12.78
CA PRO A 611 2.61 -4.70 -13.32
C PRO A 611 2.86 -3.45 -12.46
N PRO A 612 2.97 -2.24 -13.04
CA PRO A 612 3.28 -1.01 -12.30
C PRO A 612 2.32 -0.62 -11.18
N GLU A 613 1.09 -1.13 -11.20
CA GLU A 613 0.10 -1.02 -10.13
C GLU A 613 0.51 -1.77 -8.86
N HIS A 614 1.25 -2.87 -8.98
CA HIS A 614 1.86 -3.59 -7.86
C HIS A 614 3.19 -2.92 -7.45
N ARG A 615 3.07 -1.76 -6.81
CA ARG A 615 4.22 -1.00 -6.30
C ARG A 615 4.99 -1.79 -5.22
N LEU A 616 6.19 -2.23 -5.57
CA LEU A 616 7.15 -2.76 -4.59
C LEU A 616 7.58 -1.62 -3.63
N PRO A 617 7.65 -1.86 -2.31
CA PRO A 617 8.04 -0.83 -1.35
C PRO A 617 9.50 -0.40 -1.49
N VAL A 618 9.79 0.83 -1.05
CA VAL A 618 11.17 1.31 -0.92
C VAL A 618 11.72 0.84 0.42
N GLU A 619 12.60 -0.16 0.37
CA GLU A 619 13.31 -0.67 1.55
C GLU A 619 14.36 0.34 2.02
N ALA A 620 14.51 0.48 3.34
CA ALA A 620 15.59 1.28 3.93
C ALA A 620 16.95 0.61 3.68
N GLU A 621 18.01 1.41 3.51
CA GLU A 621 19.37 0.91 3.26
C GLU A 621 20.33 1.41 4.33
N ASP A 622 21.15 0.52 4.90
CA ASP A 622 22.08 0.85 5.98
C ASP A 622 23.26 -0.15 6.00
N GLU A 623 24.48 0.33 5.77
CA GLU A 623 25.67 -0.55 5.69
C GLU A 623 26.11 -1.18 7.01
N PHE A 624 25.58 -0.72 8.16
CA PHE A 624 25.93 -1.23 9.48
C PHE A 624 24.81 -2.01 10.16
N ARG A 625 23.54 -1.80 9.75
CA ARG A 625 22.35 -2.48 10.28
C ARG A 625 21.73 -3.52 9.32
N CYS A 626 22.31 -3.76 8.14
CA CYS A 626 21.81 -4.75 7.18
C CYS A 626 21.95 -6.23 7.61
N LEU A 627 22.54 -6.53 8.77
CA LEU A 627 22.63 -7.89 9.32
C LEU A 627 21.41 -8.21 10.18
N ASN A 628 20.27 -8.38 9.52
CA ASN A 628 19.00 -8.73 10.14
C ASN A 628 18.27 -9.86 9.40
N LEU A 629 17.30 -10.47 10.07
CA LEU A 629 16.49 -11.56 9.53
C LEU A 629 15.02 -11.43 9.95
N ASP A 630 14.14 -12.07 9.21
CA ASP A 630 12.72 -12.20 9.56
C ASP A 630 12.38 -13.67 9.84
N VAL A 631 11.56 -13.95 10.85
CA VAL A 631 11.14 -15.31 11.25
C VAL A 631 9.62 -15.41 11.19
N THR A 632 9.11 -16.36 10.41
CA THR A 632 7.67 -16.60 10.24
C THR A 632 7.27 -17.93 10.84
N VAL A 633 6.32 -17.92 11.77
CA VAL A 633 5.94 -19.06 12.62
C VAL A 633 4.43 -19.33 12.59
N PRO A 634 3.98 -20.58 12.74
CA PRO A 634 2.58 -20.88 13.03
C PRO A 634 2.21 -20.51 14.47
N LYS A 635 0.96 -20.10 14.72
CA LYS A 635 0.46 -19.69 16.04
C LYS A 635 -0.32 -20.76 16.82
N SER A 636 -0.62 -21.91 16.23
CA SER A 636 -1.45 -22.91 16.91
C SER A 636 -0.75 -23.49 18.15
N GLN A 637 -1.35 -23.27 19.32
CA GLN A 637 -0.79 -23.68 20.61
C GLN A 637 -0.61 -25.21 20.72
N GLU A 638 -1.49 -26.00 20.10
CA GLU A 638 -1.36 -27.47 20.02
C GLU A 638 -0.15 -27.88 19.16
N LEU A 639 0.09 -27.20 18.04
CA LEU A 639 1.25 -27.49 17.17
C LEU A 639 2.58 -27.11 17.84
N LEU A 640 2.63 -25.96 18.52
CA LEU A 640 3.82 -25.46 19.22
C LEU A 640 4.16 -26.25 20.50
N THR A 641 3.23 -27.03 21.03
CA THR A 641 3.43 -27.85 22.25
C THR A 641 3.63 -29.35 21.96
N ALA A 642 3.25 -29.83 20.77
CA ALA A 642 3.36 -31.24 20.41
C ALA A 642 4.79 -31.67 20.01
N GLN A 643 5.50 -30.88 19.20
CA GLN A 643 6.86 -31.19 18.73
C GLN A 643 7.60 -29.93 18.22
N ARG A 644 8.92 -30.04 18.03
CA ARG A 644 9.71 -29.02 17.33
C ARG A 644 9.42 -29.05 15.82
N LEU A 645 9.50 -27.89 15.17
CA LEU A 645 9.15 -27.71 13.75
C LEU A 645 10.39 -27.65 12.84
N PRO A 646 10.35 -28.23 11.63
CA PRO A 646 11.43 -28.05 10.65
C PRO A 646 11.52 -26.59 10.21
N VAL A 647 12.76 -26.14 9.96
CA VAL A 647 13.09 -24.73 9.69
C VAL A 647 13.66 -24.59 8.29
N LEU A 648 13.10 -23.69 7.48
CA LEU A 648 13.63 -23.29 6.18
C LEU A 648 14.35 -21.94 6.32
N VAL A 649 15.65 -21.89 6.02
CA VAL A 649 16.41 -20.64 5.92
C VAL A 649 16.54 -20.26 4.43
N TRP A 650 16.05 -19.08 4.07
CA TRP A 650 16.05 -18.54 2.71
C TRP A 650 17.12 -17.47 2.53
N ILE A 651 17.98 -17.68 1.53
CA ILE A 651 19.00 -16.73 1.07
C ILE A 651 18.55 -16.17 -0.29
N HIS A 652 18.28 -14.87 -0.35
CA HIS A 652 17.78 -14.21 -1.56
C HIS A 652 18.84 -14.15 -2.69
N GLY A 653 18.38 -14.08 -3.93
CA GLY A 653 19.19 -13.92 -5.14
C GLY A 653 19.63 -12.47 -5.43
N GLY A 654 20.03 -12.22 -6.69
CA GLY A 654 20.41 -10.89 -7.20
C GLY A 654 21.88 -10.67 -7.56
N SER A 655 22.52 -11.67 -8.19
CA SER A 655 23.88 -11.59 -8.76
C SER A 655 24.97 -11.12 -7.78
N GLN A 656 24.78 -11.38 -6.48
CA GLN A 656 25.61 -10.87 -5.38
C GLN A 656 25.75 -9.32 -5.34
N ALA A 657 24.94 -8.61 -6.13
CA ALA A 657 25.00 -7.17 -6.37
C ALA A 657 23.89 -6.43 -5.63
N VAL A 658 22.67 -6.98 -5.68
CA VAL A 658 21.43 -6.41 -5.15
C VAL A 658 20.60 -7.47 -4.42
N THR A 659 19.77 -7.05 -3.47
CA THR A 659 18.67 -7.89 -2.94
C THR A 659 17.59 -8.02 -4.00
N PHE A 660 17.52 -9.17 -4.66
CA PHE A 660 16.46 -9.47 -5.63
C PHE A 660 15.33 -10.23 -4.95
N GLY A 661 14.18 -9.56 -4.79
CA GLY A 661 12.98 -10.12 -4.17
C GLY A 661 13.14 -10.46 -2.69
N SER A 662 13.11 -9.47 -1.81
CA SER A 662 13.08 -9.71 -0.37
C SER A 662 11.69 -10.13 0.12
N ALA A 663 11.59 -10.53 1.39
CA ALA A 663 10.30 -10.65 2.07
C ALA A 663 9.58 -9.29 2.12
N ALA A 664 10.32 -8.23 2.39
CA ALA A 664 9.80 -6.86 2.42
C ALA A 664 9.23 -6.40 1.07
N SER A 665 9.83 -6.84 -0.06
CA SER A 665 9.34 -6.49 -1.40
C SER A 665 8.07 -7.25 -1.81
N GLY A 666 7.57 -8.18 -0.98
CA GLY A 666 6.42 -9.03 -1.31
C GLY A 666 6.72 -10.19 -2.27
N VAL A 667 7.93 -10.25 -2.85
CA VAL A 667 8.31 -11.29 -3.83
C VAL A 667 8.64 -12.60 -3.12
N CYS A 668 9.49 -12.56 -2.09
CA CYS A 668 9.80 -13.73 -1.25
C CYS A 668 9.09 -13.65 0.11
N ASP A 669 7.83 -13.19 0.13
CA ASP A 669 7.05 -13.13 1.36
C ASP A 669 6.68 -14.54 1.84
N THR A 670 7.16 -14.90 3.02
CA THR A 670 7.07 -16.23 3.62
C THR A 670 5.69 -16.57 4.18
N ARG A 671 4.77 -15.60 4.27
CA ARG A 671 3.42 -15.80 4.85
C ARG A 671 2.69 -16.99 4.25
N ARG A 672 2.57 -17.03 2.92
CA ARG A 672 1.73 -18.00 2.22
C ARG A 672 2.24 -19.44 2.32
N ILE A 673 3.56 -19.63 2.34
CA ILE A 673 4.16 -20.97 2.51
C ILE A 673 3.99 -21.48 3.95
N VAL A 674 4.06 -20.60 4.97
CA VAL A 674 3.75 -21.00 6.35
C VAL A 674 2.26 -21.27 6.54
N GLU A 675 1.37 -20.43 5.99
CA GLU A 675 -0.08 -20.67 5.96
C GLU A 675 -0.43 -22.02 5.31
N ASP A 676 0.07 -22.28 4.11
CA ASP A 676 -0.17 -23.55 3.40
C ASP A 676 0.39 -24.75 4.19
N SER A 677 1.50 -24.58 4.92
CA SER A 677 2.05 -25.62 5.79
C SER A 677 1.12 -25.97 6.97
N VAL A 678 0.47 -24.97 7.57
CA VAL A 678 -0.54 -25.16 8.61
C VAL A 678 -1.79 -25.83 8.03
N ASN A 679 -2.26 -25.36 6.86
CA ASN A 679 -3.42 -25.93 6.16
C ASN A 679 -3.21 -27.38 5.74
N LEU A 680 -1.97 -27.78 5.46
CA LEU A 680 -1.58 -29.17 5.15
C LEU A 680 -1.34 -30.05 6.39
N SER A 681 -1.51 -29.51 7.61
CA SER A 681 -1.12 -30.16 8.88
C SER A 681 0.35 -30.59 8.93
N LYS A 682 1.22 -29.87 8.20
CA LYS A 682 2.68 -30.05 8.13
C LYS A 682 3.38 -28.72 8.42
N PRO A 683 3.16 -28.10 9.60
CA PRO A 683 3.69 -26.77 9.93
C PRO A 683 5.21 -26.68 9.73
N VAL A 684 5.69 -25.58 9.17
CA VAL A 684 7.11 -25.23 9.04
C VAL A 684 7.37 -23.83 9.60
N ILE A 685 8.61 -23.55 9.97
CA ILE A 685 9.09 -22.18 10.24
C ILE A 685 9.96 -21.73 9.08
N VAL A 686 9.83 -20.48 8.65
CA VAL A 686 10.67 -19.91 7.57
C VAL A 686 11.40 -18.67 8.06
N VAL A 687 12.71 -18.60 7.78
CA VAL A 687 13.61 -17.50 8.13
C VAL A 687 14.18 -16.88 6.86
N THR A 688 14.03 -15.57 6.66
CA THR A 688 14.66 -14.83 5.55
C THR A 688 15.83 -14.01 6.06
N VAL A 689 16.97 -14.06 5.37
CA VAL A 689 18.22 -13.43 5.85
C VAL A 689 18.64 -12.27 4.94
N GLN A 690 18.83 -11.08 5.53
CA GLN A 690 19.53 -9.95 4.91
C GLN A 690 21.02 -10.01 5.27
N TYR A 691 21.89 -9.69 4.31
CA TYR A 691 23.34 -9.80 4.45
C TYR A 691 24.03 -8.72 3.58
N ARG A 692 25.35 -8.50 3.74
CA ARG A 692 26.05 -7.54 2.87
C ARG A 692 26.08 -8.01 1.41
N LEU A 693 26.13 -7.05 0.50
CA LEU A 693 26.18 -7.27 -0.95
C LEU A 693 27.26 -6.39 -1.59
N ASN A 694 27.50 -6.59 -2.89
CA ASN A 694 28.40 -5.79 -3.72
C ASN A 694 29.76 -5.49 -3.04
N ILE A 695 30.27 -4.26 -3.08
CA ILE A 695 31.58 -3.92 -2.48
C ILE A 695 31.59 -4.16 -0.96
N PHE A 696 30.47 -3.93 -0.27
CA PHE A 696 30.35 -4.15 1.18
C PHE A 696 30.61 -5.61 1.57
N ALA A 697 30.17 -6.57 0.73
CA ALA A 697 30.47 -8.00 0.90
C ALA A 697 31.83 -8.44 0.32
N PHE A 698 32.31 -7.76 -0.71
CA PHE A 698 33.51 -8.16 -1.45
C PHE A 698 34.81 -7.77 -0.73
N GLY A 699 34.74 -6.73 0.09
CA GLY A 699 35.85 -6.24 0.91
C GLY A 699 36.91 -5.46 0.14
N SER A 700 37.81 -4.84 0.90
CA SER A 700 39.09 -4.27 0.45
C SER A 700 40.17 -5.34 0.21
N GLU A 701 41.35 -4.93 -0.28
CA GLU A 701 42.53 -5.81 -0.40
C GLU A 701 43.03 -6.38 0.94
N SER A 702 42.96 -5.57 2.01
CA SER A 702 43.48 -5.91 3.34
C SER A 702 42.46 -6.58 4.28
N SER A 703 41.19 -6.70 3.85
CA SER A 703 40.13 -7.31 4.66
C SER A 703 39.97 -8.82 4.38
N SER A 704 39.11 -9.47 5.16
CA SER A 704 38.67 -10.84 4.84
C SER A 704 37.93 -10.87 3.50
N SER A 705 38.16 -11.93 2.72
CA SER A 705 37.34 -12.25 1.55
C SER A 705 35.96 -12.78 1.98
N ASN A 706 35.01 -12.77 1.05
CA ASN A 706 33.69 -13.41 1.17
C ASN A 706 32.91 -13.01 2.45
N LEU A 707 32.78 -11.70 2.71
CA LEU A 707 32.09 -11.23 3.92
C LEU A 707 30.61 -11.65 3.94
N ALA A 708 29.93 -11.69 2.79
CA ALA A 708 28.56 -12.22 2.67
C ALA A 708 28.43 -13.67 3.17
N LEU A 709 29.41 -14.56 2.89
CA LEU A 709 29.37 -15.92 3.45
C LEU A 709 29.51 -15.89 4.97
N GLN A 710 30.39 -15.06 5.51
CA GLN A 710 30.55 -14.94 6.96
C GLN A 710 29.30 -14.35 7.65
N ASP A 711 28.63 -13.39 7.01
CA ASP A 711 27.36 -12.81 7.47
C ASP A 711 26.28 -13.91 7.53
N GLN A 712 26.14 -14.68 6.45
CA GLN A 712 25.18 -15.79 6.37
C GLN A 712 25.53 -16.95 7.32
N SER A 713 26.80 -17.28 7.53
CA SER A 713 27.21 -18.28 8.54
C SER A 713 26.89 -17.81 9.95
N LEU A 714 27.00 -16.50 10.24
CA LEU A 714 26.57 -15.94 11.52
C LEU A 714 25.04 -15.99 11.67
N ALA A 715 24.27 -15.72 10.61
CA ALA A 715 22.82 -15.88 10.60
C ALA A 715 22.39 -17.34 10.81
N LEU A 716 23.07 -18.30 10.18
CA LEU A 716 22.82 -19.74 10.39
C LEU A 716 23.13 -20.15 11.83
N LYS A 717 24.24 -19.68 12.41
CA LYS A 717 24.52 -19.87 13.83
C LYS A 717 23.43 -19.27 14.72
N TRP A 718 22.96 -18.06 14.41
CA TRP A 718 21.85 -17.43 15.12
C TRP A 718 20.58 -18.30 15.05
N VAL A 719 20.26 -18.88 13.90
CA VAL A 719 19.12 -19.81 13.75
C VAL A 719 19.31 -21.02 14.66
N THR A 720 20.47 -21.69 14.64
CA THR A 720 20.75 -22.83 15.52
C THR A 720 20.65 -22.47 17.01
N ASP A 721 21.15 -21.30 17.41
CA ASP A 721 21.17 -20.87 18.81
C ASP A 721 19.79 -20.39 19.32
N HIS A 722 18.95 -19.80 18.46
CA HIS A 722 17.76 -19.03 18.88
C HIS A 722 16.41 -19.51 18.32
N ILE A 723 16.36 -20.26 17.21
CA ILE A 723 15.09 -20.80 16.69
C ILE A 723 14.32 -21.73 17.65
N PRO A 724 14.92 -22.36 18.69
CA PRO A 724 14.16 -23.08 19.72
C PRO A 724 13.16 -22.21 20.49
N ASP A 725 13.34 -20.89 20.60
CA ASP A 725 12.34 -20.03 21.24
C ASP A 725 11.11 -19.80 20.35
N PHE A 726 11.28 -19.89 19.03
CA PHE A 726 10.23 -19.72 18.01
C PHE A 726 9.46 -21.01 17.71
N GLY A 727 9.84 -22.14 18.33
CA GLY A 727 9.24 -23.46 18.09
C GLY A 727 10.05 -24.40 17.18
N GLY A 728 11.14 -23.91 16.57
CA GLY A 728 11.92 -24.67 15.58
C GLY A 728 12.83 -25.75 16.19
N ASP A 729 13.15 -26.77 15.39
CA ASP A 729 14.21 -27.73 15.69
C ASP A 729 15.55 -27.22 15.12
N PRO A 730 16.56 -26.92 15.96
CA PRO A 730 17.87 -26.49 15.50
C PRO A 730 18.66 -27.62 14.79
N ASN A 731 18.20 -28.87 14.88
CA ASN A 731 18.76 -30.05 14.20
C ASN A 731 17.98 -30.42 12.91
N ASP A 732 16.91 -29.67 12.57
CA ASP A 732 16.17 -29.84 11.32
C ASP A 732 16.07 -28.53 10.53
N VAL A 733 17.24 -27.93 10.30
CA VAL A 733 17.42 -26.73 9.48
C VAL A 733 17.70 -27.13 8.03
N SER A 734 16.90 -26.61 7.11
CA SER A 734 17.06 -26.72 5.66
C SER A 734 17.46 -25.39 5.06
N LEU A 735 18.41 -25.39 4.12
CA LEU A 735 18.95 -24.18 3.50
C LEU A 735 18.46 -24.05 2.05
N ALA A 736 17.92 -22.89 1.67
CA ALA A 736 17.36 -22.67 0.34
C ALA A 736 17.73 -21.31 -0.23
N GLY A 737 17.80 -21.22 -1.55
CA GLY A 737 17.98 -19.96 -2.25
C GLY A 737 17.76 -20.10 -3.75
N GLU A 738 17.66 -18.95 -4.42
CA GLU A 738 17.48 -18.81 -5.86
C GLU A 738 18.65 -18.05 -6.48
N SER A 739 19.10 -18.44 -7.69
CA SER A 739 20.16 -17.76 -8.44
C SER A 739 21.43 -17.58 -7.59
N ALA A 740 21.88 -16.35 -7.34
CA ALA A 740 23.00 -16.04 -6.44
C ALA A 740 22.80 -16.54 -4.99
N GLY A 741 21.55 -16.65 -4.51
CA GLY A 741 21.21 -17.30 -3.25
C GLY A 741 21.57 -18.78 -3.27
N ALA A 742 21.19 -19.49 -4.34
CA ALA A 742 21.58 -20.90 -4.54
C ALA A 742 23.11 -21.08 -4.70
N VAL A 743 23.81 -20.10 -5.29
CA VAL A 743 25.28 -20.06 -5.30
C VAL A 743 25.83 -20.05 -3.86
N TYR A 744 25.29 -19.20 -2.99
CA TYR A 744 25.67 -19.16 -1.57
C TYR A 744 25.29 -20.45 -0.83
N CYS A 745 24.11 -21.02 -1.05
CA CYS A 745 23.71 -22.29 -0.43
C CYS A 745 24.67 -23.43 -0.81
N HIS A 746 25.04 -23.56 -2.08
CA HIS A 746 26.05 -24.53 -2.52
C HIS A 746 27.44 -24.23 -1.91
N ALA A 747 27.81 -22.96 -1.75
CA ALA A 747 29.06 -22.56 -1.10
C ALA A 747 29.12 -22.92 0.40
N HIS A 748 28.03 -22.76 1.15
CA HIS A 748 27.97 -23.19 2.55
C HIS A 748 28.10 -24.72 2.68
N ILE A 749 27.50 -25.48 1.77
CA ILE A 749 27.62 -26.94 1.71
C ILE A 749 29.05 -27.37 1.40
N ALA A 750 29.69 -26.72 0.42
CA ALA A 750 31.10 -26.95 0.10
C ALA A 750 32.02 -26.61 1.29
N ALA A 751 31.72 -25.54 2.02
CA ALA A 751 32.41 -25.14 3.24
C ALA A 751 32.10 -26.03 4.47
N GLY A 752 31.25 -27.05 4.32
CA GLY A 752 30.97 -28.03 5.36
C GLY A 752 29.96 -27.59 6.43
N ILE A 753 29.02 -26.69 6.11
CA ILE A 753 27.95 -26.33 7.05
C ILE A 753 27.08 -27.54 7.43
N GLU A 754 26.63 -27.57 8.68
CA GLU A 754 25.69 -28.57 9.17
C GLU A 754 24.24 -28.09 8.93
N VAL A 755 23.70 -28.44 7.75
CA VAL A 755 22.27 -28.29 7.42
C VAL A 755 21.72 -29.64 6.93
N ARG A 756 20.45 -29.93 7.24
CA ARG A 756 19.86 -31.25 7.03
C ARG A 756 19.43 -31.49 5.58
N ARG A 757 18.85 -30.48 4.92
CA ARG A 757 18.41 -30.55 3.52
C ARG A 757 18.78 -29.26 2.81
N VAL A 758 18.87 -29.31 1.48
CA VAL A 758 19.12 -28.12 0.66
C VAL A 758 18.13 -28.01 -0.50
N ILE A 759 17.70 -26.78 -0.81
CA ILE A 759 16.96 -26.44 -2.03
C ILE A 759 17.81 -25.48 -2.87
N LEU A 760 18.16 -25.87 -4.09
CA LEU A 760 18.90 -25.04 -5.04
C LEU A 760 17.99 -24.73 -6.24
N SER A 761 17.50 -23.49 -6.32
CA SER A 761 16.68 -23.02 -7.45
C SER A 761 17.54 -22.20 -8.41
N SER A 762 17.56 -22.55 -9.69
CA SER A 762 18.07 -21.69 -10.77
C SER A 762 19.52 -21.19 -10.57
N GLY A 763 20.36 -21.95 -9.84
CA GLY A 763 21.71 -21.52 -9.49
C GLY A 763 22.53 -22.52 -8.68
N SER A 764 23.85 -22.38 -8.77
CA SER A 764 24.86 -23.13 -8.01
C SER A 764 26.23 -22.50 -8.21
N LEU A 765 27.27 -22.92 -7.47
CA LEU A 765 28.66 -22.49 -7.74
C LEU A 765 29.13 -22.67 -9.21
N TYR A 766 28.55 -23.54 -10.03
CA TYR A 766 28.90 -23.60 -11.47
C TYR A 766 28.47 -22.35 -12.28
N LEU A 767 27.41 -21.66 -11.83
CA LEU A 767 26.92 -20.40 -12.40
C LEU A 767 27.88 -19.24 -12.09
N SER A 768 28.42 -19.20 -10.87
CA SER A 768 29.33 -18.15 -10.39
C SER A 768 30.45 -18.76 -9.53
N PRO A 769 31.45 -19.45 -10.14
CA PRO A 769 32.48 -20.17 -9.40
C PRO A 769 33.47 -19.23 -8.70
N PRO A 770 34.14 -19.67 -7.61
CA PRO A 770 35.06 -18.82 -6.87
C PRO A 770 36.24 -18.35 -7.72
N GLN A 771 36.49 -17.05 -7.76
CA GLN A 771 37.50 -16.44 -8.63
C GLN A 771 38.82 -16.11 -7.89
N PRO A 772 39.97 -16.13 -8.58
CA PRO A 772 41.24 -15.72 -7.98
C PRO A 772 41.22 -14.29 -7.45
N ARG A 773 41.94 -14.04 -6.35
CA ARG A 773 42.06 -12.68 -5.75
C ARG A 773 42.56 -11.63 -6.73
N THR A 774 43.37 -11.98 -7.72
CA THR A 774 43.82 -11.06 -8.78
C THR A 774 42.67 -10.47 -9.61
N LYS A 775 41.62 -11.25 -9.92
CA LYS A 775 40.41 -10.72 -10.57
C LYS A 775 39.63 -9.78 -9.62
N ALA A 776 39.61 -10.10 -8.33
CA ALA A 776 38.99 -9.23 -7.32
C ALA A 776 39.72 -7.87 -7.21
N SER A 777 41.05 -7.86 -7.24
CA SER A 777 41.85 -6.63 -7.23
C SER A 777 41.60 -5.76 -8.46
N VAL A 778 41.45 -6.34 -9.65
CA VAL A 778 41.07 -5.58 -10.87
C VAL A 778 39.70 -4.92 -10.69
N LEU A 779 38.70 -5.65 -10.19
CA LEU A 779 37.35 -5.11 -9.99
C LEU A 779 37.32 -4.00 -8.92
N ARG A 780 38.08 -4.15 -7.82
CA ARG A 780 38.29 -3.09 -6.82
C ARG A 780 38.96 -1.86 -7.43
N GLN A 781 40.01 -2.04 -8.23
CA GLN A 781 40.72 -0.92 -8.86
C GLN A 781 39.83 -0.14 -9.84
N THR A 782 38.98 -0.84 -10.61
CA THR A 782 37.95 -0.18 -11.44
C THR A 782 37.04 0.70 -10.57
N LEU A 783 36.57 0.19 -9.44
CA LEU A 783 35.72 0.97 -8.53
C LEU A 783 36.47 2.17 -7.92
N VAL A 784 37.73 2.01 -7.50
CA VAL A 784 38.59 3.11 -7.02
C VAL A 784 38.76 4.19 -8.09
N ASN A 785 38.99 3.79 -9.35
CA ASN A 785 39.15 4.75 -10.45
C ASN A 785 37.86 5.58 -10.67
N HIS A 786 36.69 4.94 -10.66
CA HIS A 786 35.41 5.65 -10.78
C HIS A 786 35.11 6.52 -9.54
N LEU A 787 35.42 6.02 -8.34
CA LEU A 787 35.27 6.79 -7.10
C LEU A 787 36.13 8.05 -7.11
N GLY A 788 37.37 7.98 -7.61
CA GLY A 788 38.25 9.12 -7.82
C GLY A 788 37.69 10.20 -8.75
N THR A 789 36.79 9.85 -9.69
CA THR A 789 36.07 10.85 -10.51
C THR A 789 34.96 11.59 -9.75
N LEU A 790 34.52 11.05 -8.61
CA LEU A 790 33.49 11.64 -7.74
C LEU A 790 34.07 12.45 -6.58
N GLY A 791 35.38 12.31 -6.31
CA GLY A 791 36.15 13.00 -5.29
C GLY A 791 37.32 12.15 -4.79
N ASP A 792 38.21 12.74 -3.98
CA ASP A 792 39.31 12.00 -3.33
C ASP A 792 38.76 11.21 -2.13
N PHE A 793 38.26 10.00 -2.40
CA PHE A 793 37.65 9.11 -1.42
C PHE A 793 38.26 7.70 -1.48
N ASP A 794 38.51 7.11 -0.32
CA ASP A 794 38.93 5.71 -0.19
C ASP A 794 37.73 4.76 0.02
N LEU A 795 37.83 3.50 -0.44
CA LEU A 795 36.75 2.51 -0.31
C LEU A 795 36.27 2.30 1.13
N SER A 796 37.13 2.44 2.14
CA SER A 796 36.79 2.22 3.55
C SER A 796 36.11 3.41 4.23
N THR A 797 36.26 4.62 3.68
CA THR A 797 35.78 5.88 4.30
C THR A 797 34.83 6.69 3.43
N ALA A 798 34.72 6.38 2.13
CA ALA A 798 33.82 7.04 1.20
C ALA A 798 32.37 7.04 1.72
N PRO A 799 31.60 8.11 1.50
CA PRO A 799 30.15 8.09 1.73
C PRO A 799 29.46 7.01 0.89
N VAL A 800 28.44 6.36 1.45
CA VAL A 800 27.73 5.23 0.83
C VAL A 800 27.17 5.59 -0.55
N GLU A 801 26.60 6.78 -0.70
CA GLU A 801 26.04 7.26 -1.96
C GLU A 801 27.10 7.46 -3.05
N LYS A 802 28.36 7.73 -2.67
CA LYS A 802 29.49 7.82 -3.61
C LYS A 802 29.97 6.43 -4.05
N LEU A 803 29.99 5.46 -3.14
CA LEU A 803 30.29 4.06 -3.48
C LEU A 803 29.23 3.47 -4.41
N VAL A 804 27.95 3.60 -4.07
CA VAL A 804 26.85 3.12 -4.92
C VAL A 804 26.89 3.80 -6.30
N LYS A 805 27.17 5.11 -6.36
CA LYS A 805 27.32 5.79 -7.66
C LYS A 805 28.55 5.35 -8.44
N ALA A 806 29.67 5.03 -7.77
CA ALA A 806 30.85 4.48 -8.43
C ALA A 806 30.60 3.06 -8.99
N ILE A 807 29.81 2.21 -8.32
CA ILE A 807 29.38 0.89 -8.82
C ILE A 807 28.51 1.06 -10.07
N GLU A 808 27.55 1.99 -10.03
CA GLU A 808 26.68 2.32 -11.16
C GLU A 808 27.48 2.82 -12.38
N LEU A 809 28.41 3.77 -12.18
CA LEU A 809 29.28 4.31 -13.23
C LEU A 809 30.25 3.27 -13.81
N ALA A 810 30.67 2.30 -13.01
CA ALA A 810 31.53 1.20 -13.43
C ALA A 810 30.77 0.10 -14.22
N GLY A 811 29.43 0.14 -14.29
CA GLY A 811 28.62 -0.89 -14.95
C GLY A 811 28.72 -2.27 -14.31
N ILE A 812 29.02 -2.34 -13.00
CA ILE A 812 29.23 -3.62 -12.30
C ILE A 812 27.88 -4.18 -11.84
N HIS A 813 27.29 -5.05 -12.67
CA HIS A 813 25.98 -5.67 -12.42
C HIS A 813 26.05 -7.06 -11.76
N SER A 814 27.24 -7.61 -11.53
CA SER A 814 27.41 -8.92 -10.88
C SER A 814 28.74 -9.02 -10.14
N TRP A 815 28.72 -9.74 -9.02
CA TRP A 815 29.90 -10.00 -8.18
C TRP A 815 30.10 -11.52 -8.05
N PHE A 816 31.18 -11.94 -7.41
CA PHE A 816 31.56 -13.34 -7.30
C PHE A 816 32.21 -13.64 -5.95
N LEU A 817 32.19 -14.92 -5.55
CA LEU A 817 33.01 -15.39 -4.45
C LEU A 817 34.49 -15.37 -4.84
N GLN A 818 35.36 -15.04 -3.90
CA GLN A 818 36.81 -15.18 -4.02
C GLN A 818 37.21 -16.60 -3.62
N VAL A 819 38.25 -17.16 -4.23
CA VAL A 819 38.85 -18.43 -3.80
C VAL A 819 39.28 -18.31 -2.34
N ASP A 820 38.79 -19.24 -1.53
CA ASP A 820 39.03 -19.38 -0.10
C ASP A 820 39.35 -20.85 0.23
N PRO A 821 40.21 -21.17 1.21
CA PRO A 821 40.50 -22.55 1.59
C PRO A 821 39.28 -23.42 1.89
N THR A 822 38.17 -22.87 2.39
CA THR A 822 36.94 -23.65 2.66
C THR A 822 36.18 -24.03 1.40
N LEU A 823 36.49 -23.45 0.24
CA LEU A 823 35.82 -23.71 -1.04
C LEU A 823 36.70 -24.53 -2.00
N VAL A 824 37.80 -25.14 -1.53
CA VAL A 824 38.65 -26.01 -2.35
C VAL A 824 37.96 -27.37 -2.53
N GLY A 825 37.76 -27.80 -3.78
CA GLY A 825 37.06 -29.05 -4.10
C GLY A 825 35.53 -28.95 -4.00
N TRP A 826 34.98 -27.74 -4.08
CA TRP A 826 33.52 -27.50 -4.09
C TRP A 826 32.80 -28.28 -5.20
N GLU A 827 33.49 -28.62 -6.28
CA GLU A 827 32.96 -29.34 -7.46
C GLU A 827 32.47 -30.76 -7.14
N THR A 828 32.88 -31.34 -6.00
CA THR A 828 32.45 -32.68 -5.56
C THR A 828 31.87 -32.71 -4.14
N ALA A 829 31.76 -31.55 -3.49
CA ALA A 829 31.37 -31.43 -2.10
C ALA A 829 29.84 -31.38 -1.92
N ILE A 830 29.29 -32.37 -1.21
CA ILE A 830 27.86 -32.45 -0.85
C ILE A 830 27.57 -32.15 0.64
N GLY A 831 28.61 -31.85 1.42
CA GLY A 831 28.54 -31.49 2.83
C GLY A 831 27.76 -32.47 3.71
N ALA A 832 27.19 -31.95 4.80
CA ALA A 832 26.38 -32.72 5.74
C ALA A 832 24.99 -33.10 5.19
N ALA A 833 24.42 -32.29 4.28
CA ALA A 833 23.05 -32.38 3.80
C ALA A 833 22.62 -33.81 3.43
N GLU A 834 21.54 -34.30 4.05
CA GLU A 834 21.01 -35.66 3.87
C GLU A 834 20.30 -35.83 2.52
N SER A 835 19.74 -34.75 1.96
CA SER A 835 19.07 -34.74 0.67
C SER A 835 19.10 -33.36 -0.01
N VAL A 836 18.91 -33.35 -1.33
CA VAL A 836 18.80 -32.14 -2.16
C VAL A 836 17.50 -32.12 -2.94
N MET A 837 16.86 -30.95 -3.00
CA MET A 837 15.91 -30.59 -4.05
C MET A 837 16.59 -29.56 -4.96
N ILE A 838 16.57 -29.77 -6.27
CA ILE A 838 17.27 -28.89 -7.22
C ILE A 838 16.52 -28.73 -8.53
N GLY A 839 16.35 -27.49 -8.96
CA GLY A 839 15.50 -27.16 -10.10
C GLY A 839 15.98 -26.01 -10.94
N ASP A 840 15.38 -25.96 -12.13
CA ASP A 840 15.66 -25.00 -13.18
C ASP A 840 14.35 -24.61 -13.88
N VAL A 841 14.26 -23.34 -14.27
CA VAL A 841 13.18 -22.87 -15.14
C VAL A 841 13.56 -23.12 -16.61
N ARG A 842 12.61 -23.04 -17.54
CA ARG A 842 12.90 -23.36 -18.96
C ARG A 842 13.88 -22.38 -19.60
N ASP A 843 13.67 -21.08 -19.36
CA ASP A 843 14.28 -19.97 -20.09
C ASP A 843 15.23 -19.14 -19.18
N GLU A 844 16.13 -19.81 -18.44
CA GLU A 844 17.12 -19.22 -17.52
C GLU A 844 18.04 -18.18 -18.20
N ALA A 845 18.52 -18.51 -19.40
CA ALA A 845 19.49 -17.70 -20.12
C ALA A 845 18.95 -16.33 -20.58
N ILE A 846 17.66 -16.03 -20.34
CA ILE A 846 17.06 -14.71 -20.60
C ILE A 846 17.89 -13.56 -20.02
N LEU A 847 18.60 -13.80 -18.91
CA LEU A 847 19.53 -12.86 -18.25
C LEU A 847 20.56 -12.22 -19.19
N TRP A 848 20.93 -12.88 -20.29
CA TRP A 848 21.87 -12.37 -21.29
C TRP A 848 21.22 -12.00 -22.63
N ARG A 849 19.89 -12.10 -22.76
CA ARG A 849 19.17 -11.93 -24.03
C ARG A 849 19.50 -10.59 -24.69
N GLU A 850 19.38 -9.48 -23.96
CA GLU A 850 19.65 -8.13 -24.51
C GLU A 850 21.13 -7.92 -24.89
N GLY A 851 22.05 -8.67 -24.28
CA GLY A 851 23.46 -8.67 -24.65
C GLY A 851 23.73 -9.49 -25.91
N ILE A 852 23.20 -10.71 -25.99
CA ILE A 852 23.32 -11.59 -27.16
C ILE A 852 22.60 -11.00 -28.39
N TRP A 853 21.48 -10.30 -28.19
CA TRP A 853 20.75 -9.64 -29.29
C TRP A 853 21.56 -8.52 -29.96
N LYS A 854 22.55 -7.94 -29.27
CA LYS A 854 23.47 -6.93 -29.80
C LYS A 854 24.70 -7.52 -30.50
N MET A 855 24.94 -8.83 -30.40
CA MET A 855 26.05 -9.49 -31.09
C MET A 855 25.69 -9.81 -32.54
N GLU A 856 26.69 -9.81 -33.41
CA GLU A 856 26.57 -10.30 -34.78
C GLU A 856 26.70 -11.83 -34.86
N ALA A 857 26.10 -12.42 -35.91
CA ALA A 857 26.12 -13.87 -36.12
C ALA A 857 27.55 -14.44 -36.20
N SER A 858 28.46 -13.67 -36.80
CA SER A 858 29.90 -13.97 -36.90
C SER A 858 30.61 -13.91 -35.55
N GLU A 859 30.26 -12.99 -34.66
CA GLU A 859 30.83 -12.89 -33.31
C GLU A 859 30.41 -14.07 -32.44
N ILE A 860 29.15 -14.48 -32.53
CA ILE A 860 28.65 -15.69 -31.86
C ILE A 860 29.38 -16.93 -32.41
N ALA A 861 29.48 -17.09 -33.73
CA ALA A 861 30.23 -18.18 -34.33
C ALA A 861 31.72 -18.20 -33.94
N GLN A 862 32.33 -17.02 -33.75
CA GLN A 862 33.70 -16.86 -33.26
C GLN A 862 33.86 -17.23 -31.78
N ALA A 863 32.86 -16.94 -30.93
CA ALA A 863 32.86 -17.37 -29.53
C ALA A 863 32.89 -18.90 -29.41
N PHE A 864 32.13 -19.61 -30.25
CA PHE A 864 32.16 -21.08 -30.30
C PHE A 864 33.48 -21.66 -30.83
N SER A 865 34.30 -20.90 -31.57
CA SER A 865 35.63 -21.35 -31.98
C SER A 865 36.64 -21.45 -30.83
N TYR A 866 36.37 -20.85 -29.66
CA TYR A 866 37.17 -21.10 -28.45
C TYR A 866 37.04 -22.53 -27.91
N ALA A 867 36.09 -23.32 -28.42
CA ALA A 867 35.93 -24.72 -28.07
C ALA A 867 36.99 -25.67 -28.67
N GLY A 868 37.89 -25.17 -29.52
CA GLY A 868 38.94 -25.98 -30.12
C GLY A 868 38.38 -27.10 -31.00
N GLU A 869 38.76 -28.36 -30.72
CA GLU A 869 38.30 -29.53 -31.47
C GLU A 869 36.79 -29.79 -31.35
N HIS A 870 36.14 -29.29 -30.29
CA HIS A 870 34.69 -29.46 -30.10
C HIS A 870 33.85 -28.41 -30.85
N GLN A 871 34.47 -27.43 -31.53
CA GLN A 871 33.75 -26.28 -32.10
C GLN A 871 32.66 -26.68 -33.10
N ASP A 872 32.94 -27.64 -33.99
CA ASP A 872 32.00 -28.00 -35.06
C ASP A 872 30.82 -28.79 -34.52
N THR A 873 31.05 -29.64 -33.51
CA THR A 873 29.99 -30.34 -32.79
C THR A 873 29.10 -29.37 -32.01
N LEU A 874 29.68 -28.43 -31.26
CA LEU A 874 28.90 -27.43 -30.53
C LEU A 874 28.13 -26.50 -31.46
N LYS A 875 28.75 -26.01 -32.54
CA LYS A 875 28.06 -25.20 -33.56
C LYS A 875 26.91 -25.95 -34.21
N LYS A 876 27.06 -27.26 -34.44
CA LYS A 876 25.99 -28.11 -34.97
C LYS A 876 24.85 -28.31 -33.97
N LEU A 877 25.17 -28.68 -32.71
CA LEU A 877 24.18 -28.91 -31.66
C LEU A 877 23.33 -27.66 -31.39
N TYR A 878 23.98 -26.50 -31.26
CA TYR A 878 23.33 -25.23 -30.96
C TYR A 878 22.97 -24.42 -32.22
N ASN A 879 22.99 -25.03 -33.42
CA ASN A 879 22.57 -24.40 -34.68
C ASN A 879 23.23 -23.02 -34.96
N ILE A 880 24.52 -22.90 -34.64
CA ILE A 880 25.32 -21.67 -34.76
C ILE A 880 25.92 -21.56 -36.16
N HIS A 881 25.54 -20.52 -36.90
CA HIS A 881 26.09 -20.20 -38.22
C HIS A 881 26.52 -18.72 -38.27
N SER A 882 27.60 -18.42 -38.99
CA SER A 882 28.13 -17.05 -39.10
C SER A 882 27.25 -16.10 -39.92
N ASP A 883 26.25 -16.61 -40.63
CA ASP A 883 25.34 -15.91 -41.55
C ASP A 883 23.86 -15.94 -41.11
N ARG A 884 23.51 -16.67 -40.03
CA ARG A 884 22.12 -16.85 -39.57
C ARG A 884 21.88 -16.26 -38.19
N ALA A 885 21.82 -14.92 -38.11
CA ALA A 885 21.73 -14.17 -36.86
C ALA A 885 20.67 -14.70 -35.87
N SER A 886 19.41 -14.90 -36.29
CA SER A 886 18.35 -15.34 -35.37
C SER A 886 18.59 -16.74 -34.81
N ALA A 887 19.09 -17.67 -35.63
CA ALA A 887 19.41 -19.03 -35.20
C ALA A 887 20.57 -19.03 -34.20
N SER A 888 21.66 -18.33 -34.51
CA SER A 888 22.83 -18.23 -33.64
C SER A 888 22.54 -17.51 -32.33
N LYS A 889 21.64 -16.51 -32.31
CA LYS A 889 21.22 -15.81 -31.08
C LYS A 889 20.44 -16.71 -30.13
N VAL A 890 19.48 -17.47 -30.65
CA VAL A 890 18.73 -18.47 -29.86
C VAL A 890 19.69 -19.58 -29.39
N GLY A 891 20.50 -20.13 -30.31
CA GLY A 891 21.49 -21.16 -30.03
C GLY A 891 22.55 -20.77 -28.98
N ALA A 892 22.94 -19.50 -28.93
CA ALA A 892 23.83 -18.99 -27.89
C ALA A 892 23.18 -18.97 -26.51
N LEU A 893 21.93 -18.49 -26.41
CA LEU A 893 21.17 -18.56 -25.16
C LEU A 893 20.93 -20.01 -24.73
N ASP A 894 20.58 -20.87 -25.68
CA ASP A 894 20.44 -22.31 -25.48
C ASP A 894 21.69 -22.93 -24.84
N PHE A 895 22.86 -22.74 -25.43
CA PHE A 895 24.13 -23.20 -24.88
C PHE A 895 24.37 -22.69 -23.45
N MET A 896 24.06 -21.42 -23.19
CA MET A 896 24.22 -20.81 -21.85
C MET A 896 23.24 -21.41 -20.83
N ASN A 897 22.02 -21.72 -21.25
CA ASN A 897 20.98 -22.37 -20.45
C ASN A 897 21.42 -23.78 -20.02
N ASP A 898 21.91 -24.58 -20.97
CA ASP A 898 22.35 -25.94 -20.68
C ASP A 898 23.61 -25.94 -19.81
N TYR A 899 24.59 -25.12 -20.16
CA TYR A 899 25.90 -25.15 -19.52
C TYR A 899 25.90 -24.59 -18.09
N LYS A 900 25.10 -23.56 -17.79
CA LYS A 900 25.11 -22.90 -16.47
C LYS A 900 23.93 -23.23 -15.55
N PHE A 901 22.89 -23.90 -16.03
CA PHE A 901 21.73 -24.28 -15.21
C PHE A 901 21.44 -25.78 -15.28
N LEU A 902 21.07 -26.32 -16.45
CA LEU A 902 20.65 -27.72 -16.60
C LEU A 902 21.76 -28.73 -16.24
N LEU A 903 22.95 -28.60 -16.85
CA LEU A 903 24.08 -29.49 -16.58
C LEU A 903 24.55 -29.41 -15.11
N PRO A 904 24.73 -28.22 -14.50
CA PRO A 904 25.00 -28.11 -13.07
C PRO A 904 23.96 -28.78 -12.17
N ALA A 905 22.67 -28.63 -12.51
CA ALA A 905 21.59 -29.26 -11.75
C ALA A 905 21.67 -30.80 -11.80
N GLU A 906 21.96 -31.36 -12.98
CA GLU A 906 22.23 -32.80 -13.11
C GLU A 906 23.50 -33.24 -12.40
N ASN A 907 24.60 -32.48 -12.51
CA ASN A 907 25.86 -32.79 -11.84
C ASN A 907 25.67 -32.93 -10.33
N ILE A 908 25.02 -31.95 -9.68
CA ILE A 908 24.78 -31.97 -8.23
C ILE A 908 23.83 -33.12 -7.86
N ALA A 909 22.76 -33.35 -8.63
CA ALA A 909 21.90 -34.50 -8.39
C ALA A 909 22.60 -35.85 -8.61
N ARG A 910 23.58 -35.95 -9.55
CA ARG A 910 24.42 -37.14 -9.71
C ARG A 910 25.36 -37.33 -8.51
N LEU A 911 25.93 -36.27 -7.93
CA LEU A 911 26.77 -36.35 -6.72
C LEU A 911 26.00 -36.89 -5.50
N PHE A 912 24.80 -36.37 -5.22
CA PHE A 912 23.95 -36.88 -4.14
C PHE A 912 23.54 -38.35 -4.38
N ARG A 913 23.11 -38.69 -5.60
CA ARG A 913 22.79 -40.09 -5.99
C ARG A 913 23.99 -41.02 -5.80
N ALA A 914 25.20 -40.61 -6.20
CA ALA A 914 26.43 -41.38 -6.03
C ALA A 914 26.83 -41.60 -4.55
N ALA A 915 26.43 -40.69 -3.66
CA ALA A 915 26.59 -40.82 -2.21
C ALA A 915 25.44 -41.58 -1.53
N ASN A 916 24.52 -42.21 -2.29
CA ASN A 916 23.29 -42.85 -1.81
C ASN A 916 22.36 -41.91 -1.01
N LYS A 917 22.37 -40.61 -1.32
CA LYS A 917 21.49 -39.59 -0.74
C LYS A 917 20.36 -39.21 -1.71
N PRO A 918 19.12 -38.98 -1.24
CA PRO A 918 18.02 -38.56 -2.11
C PRO A 918 18.29 -37.25 -2.85
N ALA A 919 17.97 -37.23 -4.15
CA ALA A 919 18.07 -36.05 -5.00
C ALA A 919 16.77 -35.89 -5.80
N TYR A 920 16.02 -34.84 -5.48
CA TYR A 920 14.73 -34.52 -6.08
C TYR A 920 14.90 -33.43 -7.14
N ARG A 921 14.91 -33.84 -8.41
CA ARG A 921 14.98 -32.91 -9.54
C ARG A 921 13.61 -32.39 -9.92
N TYR A 922 13.51 -31.07 -10.14
CA TYR A 922 12.29 -30.45 -10.65
C TYR A 922 12.55 -29.46 -11.78
N LEU A 923 11.52 -29.25 -12.60
CA LEU A 923 11.49 -28.35 -13.74
C LEU A 923 10.33 -27.37 -13.57
N VAL A 924 10.56 -26.09 -13.87
CA VAL A 924 9.47 -25.10 -13.95
C VAL A 924 9.26 -24.72 -15.42
N ASP A 925 8.04 -24.98 -15.90
CA ASP A 925 7.57 -24.68 -17.26
C ASP A 925 6.35 -23.74 -17.23
N GLU A 926 5.85 -23.40 -16.05
CA GLU A 926 4.79 -22.41 -15.88
C GLU A 926 5.28 -21.03 -16.32
N CYS A 927 4.50 -20.41 -17.20
CA CYS A 927 4.87 -19.12 -17.77
C CYS A 927 4.55 -17.99 -16.80
N ASN A 928 5.22 -16.84 -16.98
CA ASN A 928 4.93 -15.65 -16.18
C ASN A 928 3.42 -15.31 -16.19
N PRO A 929 2.78 -15.11 -15.02
CA PRO A 929 1.33 -14.98 -14.94
C PRO A 929 0.79 -13.72 -15.62
N TRP A 930 1.54 -12.61 -15.57
CA TRP A 930 1.14 -11.33 -16.19
C TRP A 930 1.54 -11.23 -17.65
N GLN A 931 2.67 -11.82 -18.04
CA GLN A 931 3.16 -11.83 -19.42
C GLN A 931 3.54 -13.24 -19.90
N PRO A 932 2.57 -14.12 -20.21
CA PRO A 932 2.86 -15.49 -20.64
C PRO A 932 3.76 -15.62 -21.87
N SER A 933 3.81 -14.58 -22.73
CA SER A 933 4.73 -14.51 -23.88
C SER A 933 6.21 -14.47 -23.50
N ASN A 934 6.55 -14.15 -22.25
CA ASN A 934 7.92 -14.19 -21.72
C ASN A 934 8.34 -15.61 -21.28
N GLY A 935 7.44 -16.60 -21.30
CA GLY A 935 7.77 -17.97 -20.96
C GLY A 935 8.03 -18.22 -19.47
N ALA A 936 8.70 -19.32 -19.18
CA ALA A 936 9.10 -19.73 -17.84
C ALA A 936 10.56 -19.28 -17.63
N HIS A 937 10.71 -17.99 -17.34
CA HIS A 937 11.99 -17.29 -17.34
C HIS A 937 12.67 -17.23 -15.97
N HIS A 938 13.97 -16.91 -15.92
CA HIS A 938 14.74 -16.82 -14.66
C HIS A 938 13.99 -16.07 -13.54
N ALA A 939 14.05 -16.60 -12.32
CA ALA A 939 13.36 -16.14 -11.10
C ALA A 939 11.80 -16.12 -11.13
N VAL A 940 11.12 -16.58 -12.20
CA VAL A 940 9.64 -16.63 -12.23
C VAL A 940 9.05 -17.57 -11.18
N ASP A 941 9.82 -18.59 -10.79
CA ASP A 941 9.49 -19.59 -9.78
C ASP A 941 9.28 -18.98 -8.38
N LEU A 942 9.91 -17.82 -8.08
CA LEU A 942 9.68 -17.08 -6.84
C LEU A 942 8.20 -16.66 -6.67
N LEU A 943 7.55 -16.26 -7.77
CA LEU A 943 6.13 -15.87 -7.76
C LEU A 943 5.22 -17.04 -7.33
N PHE A 944 5.64 -18.27 -7.62
CA PHE A 944 4.91 -19.50 -7.34
C PHE A 944 5.26 -20.05 -5.95
N LEU A 945 6.55 -20.11 -5.62
CA LEU A 945 7.10 -20.65 -4.36
C LEU A 945 6.68 -19.82 -3.15
N PHE A 946 6.66 -18.48 -3.24
CA PHE A 946 6.28 -17.64 -2.11
C PHE A 946 4.83 -17.18 -2.19
N GLY A 947 4.24 -17.06 -3.38
CA GLY A 947 2.83 -16.72 -3.53
C GLY A 947 2.44 -15.37 -2.89
N GLY A 948 3.38 -14.43 -2.80
CA GLY A 948 3.19 -13.11 -2.18
C GLY A 948 2.38 -12.11 -3.00
N PHE A 949 1.95 -12.50 -4.21
CA PHE A 949 1.00 -11.76 -5.04
C PHE A 949 -0.28 -12.57 -5.23
N ASP A 950 -1.43 -11.89 -5.34
CA ASP A 950 -2.65 -12.57 -5.77
C ASP A 950 -2.59 -12.90 -7.27
N LEU A 951 -2.59 -14.20 -7.57
CA LEU A 951 -2.61 -14.75 -8.93
C LEU A 951 -4.00 -15.31 -9.30
N SER A 952 -5.07 -14.89 -8.64
CA SER A 952 -6.45 -15.30 -8.92
C SER A 952 -6.89 -15.12 -10.38
N PHE A 953 -6.36 -14.08 -11.05
CA PHE A 953 -6.57 -13.81 -12.47
C PHE A 953 -5.87 -14.81 -13.40
N ALA A 954 -4.90 -15.60 -12.89
CA ALA A 954 -4.14 -16.62 -13.62
C ALA A 954 -4.22 -17.98 -12.91
N PRO A 955 -5.37 -18.70 -13.00
CA PRO A 955 -5.62 -19.91 -12.20
C PRO A 955 -4.57 -21.02 -12.34
N GLY A 956 -3.98 -21.17 -13.53
CA GLY A 956 -2.89 -22.13 -13.76
C GLY A 956 -1.65 -21.80 -12.92
N ALA A 957 -1.18 -20.56 -12.94
CA ALA A 957 -0.07 -20.10 -12.12
C ALA A 957 -0.38 -20.22 -10.61
N GLN A 958 -1.62 -19.92 -10.19
CA GLN A 958 -2.06 -20.10 -8.81
C GLN A 958 -2.02 -21.57 -8.38
N GLN A 959 -2.47 -22.49 -9.24
CA GLN A 959 -2.43 -23.94 -9.01
C GLN A 959 -0.99 -24.47 -8.95
N THR A 960 -0.13 -24.04 -9.89
CA THR A 960 1.30 -24.35 -9.89
C THR A 960 1.95 -23.91 -8.58
N GLY A 961 1.74 -22.66 -8.13
CA GLY A 961 2.28 -22.18 -6.86
C GLY A 961 1.82 -22.98 -5.65
N LYS A 962 0.53 -23.36 -5.59
CA LYS A 962 0.01 -24.22 -4.52
C LYS A 962 0.71 -25.59 -4.48
N GLN A 963 0.95 -26.20 -5.64
CA GLN A 963 1.61 -27.50 -5.73
C GLN A 963 3.12 -27.42 -5.46
N MET A 964 3.80 -26.36 -5.91
CA MET A 964 5.21 -26.11 -5.56
C MET A 964 5.40 -25.97 -4.05
N ARG A 965 4.57 -25.15 -3.38
CA ARG A 965 4.64 -24.99 -1.92
C ARG A 965 4.37 -26.30 -1.19
N LYS A 966 3.34 -27.07 -1.60
CA LYS A 966 3.06 -28.40 -1.05
C LYS A 966 4.29 -29.32 -1.13
N SER A 967 4.91 -29.43 -2.30
CA SER A 967 6.08 -30.30 -2.50
C SER A 967 7.30 -29.84 -1.70
N VAL A 968 7.53 -28.53 -1.55
CA VAL A 968 8.59 -28.01 -0.66
C VAL A 968 8.29 -28.33 0.80
N ILE A 969 7.06 -28.14 1.28
CA ILE A 969 6.64 -28.49 2.64
C ILE A 969 6.81 -30.00 2.90
N GLU A 970 6.48 -30.86 1.93
CA GLU A 970 6.68 -32.31 2.02
C GLU A 970 8.16 -32.69 2.17
N PHE A 971 9.02 -32.09 1.35
CA PHE A 971 10.47 -32.26 1.45
C PHE A 971 11.04 -31.78 2.79
N LEU A 972 10.57 -30.64 3.31
CA LEU A 972 10.98 -30.12 4.62
C LEU A 972 10.60 -31.05 5.78
N HIS A 973 9.55 -31.84 5.64
CA HIS A 973 9.14 -32.88 6.61
C HIS A 973 9.80 -34.24 6.36
N ALA A 974 10.89 -34.29 5.58
CA ALA A 974 11.59 -35.52 5.15
C ALA A 974 10.69 -36.55 4.44
N GLN A 975 9.62 -36.11 3.79
CA GLN A 975 8.75 -36.95 2.97
C GLN A 975 9.21 -36.90 1.51
N GLU A 976 8.90 -37.93 0.73
CA GLU A 976 9.12 -37.88 -0.72
C GLU A 976 8.10 -36.92 -1.35
N PRO A 977 8.50 -35.79 -1.96
CA PRO A 977 7.57 -34.85 -2.59
C PRO A 977 7.06 -35.33 -3.96
N TRP A 978 7.75 -36.33 -4.53
CA TRP A 978 7.45 -37.12 -5.73
C TRP A 978 8.35 -38.37 -5.73
N GLN A 979 8.10 -39.33 -6.61
CA GLN A 979 8.83 -40.60 -6.65
C GLN A 979 10.34 -40.40 -6.84
N LEU A 980 11.16 -41.01 -5.97
CA LEU A 980 12.62 -40.93 -6.12
C LEU A 980 13.07 -41.53 -7.47
N GLY A 981 13.78 -40.72 -8.26
CA GLY A 981 14.23 -41.06 -9.62
C GLY A 981 13.33 -40.55 -10.75
N SER A 982 12.12 -40.06 -10.44
CA SER A 982 11.33 -39.21 -11.34
C SER A 982 11.72 -37.73 -11.21
N TYR A 983 11.21 -36.90 -12.12
CA TYR A 983 11.37 -35.45 -12.09
C TYR A 983 9.99 -34.81 -11.91
N ALA A 984 9.83 -33.88 -10.98
CA ALA A 984 8.62 -33.06 -10.95
C ALA A 984 8.67 -32.00 -12.06
N ALA A 985 7.56 -31.80 -12.76
CA ALA A 985 7.38 -30.69 -13.67
C ALA A 985 6.19 -29.83 -13.22
N PHE A 986 6.47 -28.56 -12.94
CA PHE A 986 5.52 -27.56 -12.50
C PHE A 986 5.14 -26.65 -13.67
N GLY A 987 3.88 -26.76 -14.11
CA GLY A 987 3.37 -26.16 -15.32
C GLY A 987 3.67 -26.94 -16.61
N PRO A 988 3.38 -26.36 -17.78
CA PRO A 988 2.60 -25.13 -17.94
C PRO A 988 1.11 -25.33 -17.59
N TYR A 989 0.38 -24.23 -17.44
CA TYR A 989 -1.08 -24.20 -17.30
C TYR A 989 -1.64 -24.91 -16.05
N GLY A 990 -0.94 -24.81 -14.91
CA GLY A 990 -1.34 -25.40 -13.63
C GLY A 990 -1.11 -26.91 -13.51
N MET A 991 -0.53 -27.54 -14.53
CA MET A 991 -0.25 -28.97 -14.50
C MET A 991 0.91 -29.30 -13.56
N PHE A 992 0.76 -30.38 -12.79
CA PHE A 992 1.88 -31.04 -12.12
C PHE A 992 2.00 -32.45 -12.68
N GLN A 993 3.22 -32.83 -13.07
CA GLN A 993 3.50 -34.13 -13.66
C GLN A 993 4.81 -34.69 -13.10
N GLU A 994 4.82 -35.97 -12.77
CA GLU A 994 6.06 -36.73 -12.59
C GLU A 994 6.51 -37.26 -13.95
N LEU A 995 7.75 -36.93 -14.33
CA LEU A 995 8.34 -37.29 -15.61
C LEU A 995 9.40 -38.36 -15.41
N ASP A 996 9.41 -39.33 -16.33
CA ASP A 996 10.53 -40.22 -16.55
C ASP A 996 11.61 -39.54 -17.44
N SER A 997 12.67 -40.28 -17.77
CA SER A 997 13.75 -39.76 -18.61
C SER A 997 13.31 -39.41 -20.05
N VAL A 998 12.20 -39.95 -20.55
CA VAL A 998 11.63 -39.60 -21.85
C VAL A 998 10.85 -38.28 -21.74
N GLY A 999 10.04 -38.13 -20.70
CA GLY A 999 9.32 -36.89 -20.40
C GLY A 999 10.26 -35.70 -20.21
N VAL A 1000 11.38 -35.87 -19.52
CA VAL A 1000 12.39 -34.80 -19.34
C VAL A 1000 13.02 -34.41 -20.67
N LYS A 1001 13.39 -35.36 -21.54
CA LYS A 1001 13.96 -35.08 -22.88
C LYS A 1001 13.01 -34.29 -23.79
N LEU A 1002 11.70 -34.37 -23.57
CA LEU A 1002 10.71 -33.56 -24.31
C LEU A 1002 10.61 -32.12 -23.79
N ARG A 1003 11.16 -31.80 -22.61
CA ARG A 1003 11.09 -30.49 -21.96
C ARG A 1003 12.43 -29.80 -21.74
N ARG A 1004 13.55 -30.54 -21.78
CA ARG A 1004 14.92 -30.07 -21.56
C ARG A 1004 15.89 -30.77 -22.51
N ARG A 1005 16.94 -30.06 -22.93
CA ARG A 1005 18.02 -30.56 -23.79
C ARG A 1005 19.03 -31.42 -23.03
N SER A 1006 18.53 -32.54 -22.50
CA SER A 1006 19.31 -33.46 -21.68
C SER A 1006 20.42 -34.16 -22.47
N GLU A 1007 20.25 -34.38 -23.78
CA GLU A 1007 21.28 -35.04 -24.61
C GLU A 1007 22.44 -34.09 -24.91
N GLU A 1008 22.15 -32.82 -25.15
CA GLU A 1008 23.13 -31.75 -25.27
C GLU A 1008 23.86 -31.51 -23.94
N ALA A 1009 23.15 -31.53 -22.81
CA ALA A 1009 23.75 -31.44 -21.48
C ALA A 1009 24.72 -32.62 -21.17
N GLU A 1010 24.36 -33.85 -21.54
CA GLU A 1010 25.27 -35.00 -21.44
C GLU A 1010 26.48 -34.88 -22.39
N PHE A 1011 26.31 -34.32 -23.59
CA PHE A 1011 27.47 -33.98 -24.43
C PHE A 1011 28.37 -32.92 -23.75
N LEU A 1012 27.79 -31.84 -23.20
CA LEU A 1012 28.55 -30.84 -22.46
C LEU A 1012 29.28 -31.44 -21.25
N HIS A 1013 28.69 -32.42 -20.56
CA HIS A 1013 29.35 -33.14 -19.47
C HIS A 1013 30.64 -33.86 -19.91
N SER A 1014 30.71 -34.30 -21.18
CA SER A 1014 31.91 -34.94 -21.75
C SER A 1014 33.02 -33.99 -22.18
N VAL A 1015 32.76 -32.68 -22.22
CA VAL A 1015 33.73 -31.65 -22.64
C VAL A 1015 34.37 -30.99 -21.40
N PRO A 1016 35.72 -30.83 -21.35
CA PRO A 1016 36.39 -30.14 -20.26
C PRO A 1016 35.81 -28.76 -19.96
N SER A 1017 35.51 -28.50 -18.68
CA SER A 1017 34.80 -27.29 -18.24
C SER A 1017 35.53 -25.99 -18.62
N GLU A 1018 36.87 -26.02 -18.65
CA GLU A 1018 37.77 -24.91 -19.00
C GLU A 1018 37.70 -24.54 -20.48
N ILE A 1019 37.16 -25.42 -21.32
CA ILE A 1019 36.89 -25.16 -22.74
C ILE A 1019 35.52 -24.49 -22.86
N LEU A 1020 34.50 -25.05 -22.21
CA LEU A 1020 33.15 -24.50 -22.21
C LEU A 1020 33.07 -23.10 -21.57
N ASP A 1021 33.82 -22.87 -20.48
CA ASP A 1021 33.92 -21.56 -19.85
C ASP A 1021 34.48 -20.50 -20.80
N LYS A 1022 35.41 -20.82 -21.71
CA LYS A 1022 35.92 -19.84 -22.70
C LYS A 1022 34.82 -19.41 -23.67
N VAL A 1023 34.00 -20.36 -24.15
CA VAL A 1023 32.84 -20.08 -25.00
C VAL A 1023 31.83 -19.24 -24.23
N PHE A 1024 31.50 -19.64 -22.99
CA PHE A 1024 30.58 -18.92 -22.12
C PHE A 1024 31.06 -17.49 -21.84
N PHE A 1025 32.31 -17.28 -21.43
CA PHE A 1025 32.85 -15.94 -21.17
C PHE A 1025 32.84 -15.05 -22.41
N ALA A 1026 33.15 -15.59 -23.60
CA ALA A 1026 33.10 -14.84 -24.85
C ALA A 1026 31.67 -14.34 -25.17
N LEU A 1027 30.64 -15.11 -24.82
CA LEU A 1027 29.22 -14.75 -24.95
C LEU A 1027 28.72 -13.83 -23.81
N ALA A 1028 29.07 -14.14 -22.57
CA ALA A 1028 28.44 -13.59 -21.35
C ALA A 1028 29.11 -12.33 -20.79
N ALA A 1029 30.42 -12.12 -21.00
CA ALA A 1029 31.18 -11.10 -20.30
C ALA A 1029 30.67 -9.67 -20.59
N GLY A 1030 30.25 -8.95 -19.54
CA GLY A 1030 29.68 -7.61 -19.65
C GLY A 1030 28.29 -7.54 -20.32
N ARG A 1031 27.63 -8.69 -20.52
CA ARG A 1031 26.37 -8.80 -21.29
C ARG A 1031 25.15 -9.27 -20.48
N ILE A 1032 25.32 -9.48 -19.18
CA ILE A 1032 24.20 -9.76 -18.26
C ILE A 1032 23.38 -8.48 -18.01
N SER A 1033 22.07 -8.64 -17.89
CA SER A 1033 21.11 -7.56 -17.63
C SER A 1033 20.01 -8.09 -16.71
N LEU A 1034 19.47 -7.21 -15.86
CA LEU A 1034 18.24 -7.46 -15.08
C LEU A 1034 17.05 -6.66 -15.65
N LEU A 1035 17.24 -6.03 -16.82
CA LEU A 1035 16.27 -5.19 -17.53
C LEU A 1035 15.83 -5.82 -18.87
N ASN A 1036 15.79 -7.17 -18.94
CA ASN A 1036 15.37 -7.92 -20.14
C ASN A 1036 13.84 -8.01 -20.20
#